data_AF-A0A4U1L811-F1
#
_entry.id   AF-A0A4U1L811-F1
#
_cell.length_a   1.000
_cell.length_b   1.000
_cell.length_c   1.000
_cell.angle_alpha   90.00
_cell.angle_beta   90.00
_cell.angle_gamma   90.00
#
_symmetry.space_group_name_H-M   'P 1'
#
loop_
_entity.id
_entity.type
_entity.pdbx_description
1 polymer ?
#
loop_
_entity_poly.entity_id
_entity_poly.type
_entity_poly.pdbx_seq_one_letter_code
_entity_poly.pdbx_strand_id
1 'polypeptide(L)'
;MMNSRTERYVVVDLEATSTGSKAKIIQVGIVVIENGEIVDQYGTDVNPHEPLDSHIKELTGLTDQRLAVAPEFSQVAGRIFELVKDGVFVAHNVQFDANLLAEYLFFEGYELRTPRVDTVELAQVLYPQFEKYNLGILCQELRIKLDHAHTALSDAQATAELLLFMRQKLFQLPKELLETLLNLADNLLYETYLVIEEVYQRQSLLSSHDLMEFHGLFLRKKSQSLKPRKLSKDFTKNISLLDLDERPQQVEFAEKVEQLLKEQKTAFIQAQTGLGKTYGYLLPALSMESESGILVSVPTKILQNQIMQEEGSRLKDTFHIDIHSLKGPQNYLKLDNFYKVLHRPESNRLFTRFKMQVLIWLTETETGDLDEIGQLYRYQHFIPEFVHDGKLSKKSLFISEDFWKRSQDRAKSSRLLLTNHAYLVTRLEDDPEFVNNRLVIIDEAQKMLIALENLAQESYLLDNLVTQVEKSLETEKDLIQRRLLESIGFECRYLINQFYSGLKNDKWLDSLENLRQHFSELNLPEYRDMTRFFTSDREFWLATAEKSSKDVLICSSKKGRLLLADLLPEDCRVLGVSATLEISNRVSLADLLGFTEAPLITVESLQQKQQEILLVNDFPLVTEHSPLDYAEEVTSVIHSLQAFQEPLLVLFTSKELLLAVSDLLDHPHLAQYKNGEPSQLKKRFEKGERQILLGTGSFWEGVDFSTHPCVIQVIPRLPFQNPQEPLTRKLNHELRQEGKNPFYDYQLPMAIIRLKQALGRTIRKEEQASIAVILDSRVVHKRYGKQIRQALAKERTIREVNRKQITSAVIDFLQNNKNEKSKKEKR
;
A
#
# COMPACT_ATOMS: atom_id res chain seq x y z
N MET A 1 -24.55 -43.10 -15.01
CA MET A 1 -23.67 -43.96 -14.20
C MET A 1 -22.69 -43.05 -13.49
N MET A 2 -22.92 -42.84 -12.19
CA MET A 2 -22.10 -41.99 -11.32
C MET A 2 -20.75 -42.67 -11.10
N ASN A 3 -19.67 -42.11 -11.66
CA ASN A 3 -18.32 -42.61 -11.42
C ASN A 3 -17.85 -42.12 -10.04
N SER A 4 -17.76 -43.03 -9.07
CA SER A 4 -17.20 -42.83 -7.74
C SER A 4 -15.67 -42.64 -7.74
N ARG A 5 -15.11 -41.88 -8.69
CA ARG A 5 -13.66 -41.84 -8.95
C ARG A 5 -12.90 -40.73 -8.21
N THR A 6 -13.57 -39.84 -7.47
CA THR A 6 -12.94 -38.68 -6.79
C THR A 6 -12.69 -38.94 -5.30
N GLU A 7 -11.93 -39.99 -4.97
CA GLU A 7 -11.53 -40.27 -3.57
C GLU A 7 -10.03 -40.32 -3.35
N ARG A 8 -9.23 -40.31 -4.42
CA ARG A 8 -7.80 -40.53 -4.38
C ARG A 8 -7.05 -39.35 -4.99
N TYR A 9 -6.44 -38.54 -4.13
CA TYR A 9 -5.53 -37.47 -4.55
C TYR A 9 -4.09 -37.93 -4.35
N VAL A 10 -3.26 -37.69 -5.36
CA VAL A 10 -1.83 -38.01 -5.31
C VAL A 10 -1.09 -36.70 -5.43
N VAL A 11 -0.61 -36.23 -4.29
CA VAL A 11 0.12 -34.97 -4.16
C VAL A 11 1.58 -35.22 -4.48
N VAL A 12 2.11 -34.49 -5.44
CA VAL A 12 3.46 -34.67 -5.94
C VAL A 12 4.21 -33.36 -5.91
N ASP A 13 5.45 -33.42 -5.48
CA ASP A 13 6.42 -32.33 -5.56
C ASP A 13 7.74 -32.89 -6.09
N LEU A 14 8.41 -32.13 -6.95
CA LEU A 14 9.65 -32.53 -7.60
C LEU A 14 10.73 -31.47 -7.40
N GLU A 15 11.93 -31.92 -7.03
CA GLU A 15 13.13 -31.11 -7.18
C GLU A 15 13.81 -31.43 -8.50
N ALA A 16 14.35 -30.41 -9.16
CA ALA A 16 14.97 -30.54 -10.47
C ALA A 16 16.29 -29.79 -10.62
N THR A 17 17.12 -30.18 -11.59
CA THR A 17 18.40 -29.51 -11.90
C THR A 17 18.23 -28.08 -12.41
N SER A 18 17.06 -27.74 -12.96
CA SER A 18 16.70 -26.39 -13.41
C SER A 18 15.18 -26.27 -13.59
N THR A 19 14.69 -25.09 -13.99
CA THR A 19 13.27 -24.82 -14.30
C THR A 19 12.96 -24.86 -15.81
N GLY A 20 13.93 -25.23 -16.65
CA GLY A 20 13.79 -25.23 -18.11
C GLY A 20 13.37 -26.59 -18.69
N SER A 21 13.19 -26.66 -20.02
CA SER A 21 12.82 -27.89 -20.74
C SER A 21 13.89 -29.00 -20.73
N LYS A 22 15.09 -28.72 -20.19
CA LYS A 22 16.16 -29.71 -20.00
C LYS A 22 16.30 -30.15 -18.54
N ALA A 23 15.34 -29.79 -17.69
CA ALA A 23 15.35 -30.14 -16.28
C ALA A 23 15.42 -31.67 -16.09
N LYS A 24 16.23 -32.09 -15.13
CA LYS A 24 16.25 -33.48 -14.67
C LYS A 24 15.72 -33.58 -13.26
N ILE A 25 14.89 -34.58 -13.01
CA ILE A 25 14.35 -34.87 -11.68
C ILE A 25 15.51 -35.35 -10.79
N ILE A 26 15.68 -34.71 -9.63
CA ILE A 26 16.70 -35.05 -8.64
C ILE A 26 16.10 -35.54 -7.32
N GLN A 27 14.83 -35.21 -7.07
CA GLN A 27 14.07 -35.76 -5.96
C GLN A 27 12.59 -35.83 -6.33
N VAL A 28 11.91 -36.84 -5.82
CA VAL A 28 10.47 -37.05 -5.97
C VAL A 28 9.87 -37.20 -4.59
N GLY A 29 8.85 -36.39 -4.28
CA GLY A 29 7.99 -36.54 -3.11
C GLY A 29 6.56 -36.82 -3.54
N ILE A 30 5.94 -37.86 -2.98
CA ILE A 30 4.56 -38.27 -3.26
C ILE A 30 3.85 -38.53 -1.95
N VAL A 31 2.65 -37.97 -1.81
CA VAL A 31 1.74 -38.21 -0.69
C VAL A 31 0.37 -38.60 -1.24
N VAL A 32 -0.16 -39.74 -0.80
CA VAL A 32 -1.45 -40.27 -1.25
C VAL A 32 -2.50 -39.97 -0.19
N ILE A 33 -3.56 -39.29 -0.61
CA ILE A 33 -4.74 -39.01 0.20
C ILE A 33 -5.88 -39.86 -0.33
N GLU A 34 -6.46 -40.68 0.55
CA GLU A 34 -7.69 -41.44 0.27
C GLU A 34 -8.73 -41.14 1.34
N ASN A 35 -9.97 -40.88 0.93
CA ASN A 35 -11.08 -40.55 1.85
C ASN A 35 -10.80 -39.38 2.80
N GLY A 36 -9.90 -38.47 2.42
CA GLY A 36 -9.49 -37.33 3.22
C GLY A 36 -8.46 -37.61 4.31
N GLU A 37 -7.89 -38.81 4.33
CA GLU A 37 -6.77 -39.18 5.19
C GLU A 37 -5.52 -39.45 4.34
N ILE A 38 -4.35 -39.13 4.88
CA ILE A 38 -3.07 -39.47 4.25
C ILE A 38 -2.81 -40.96 4.53
N VAL A 39 -2.78 -41.78 3.47
CA VAL A 39 -2.70 -43.25 3.57
C VAL A 39 -1.34 -43.82 3.15
N ASP A 40 -0.58 -43.08 2.33
CA ASP A 40 0.75 -43.50 1.87
C ASP A 40 1.65 -42.30 1.57
N GLN A 41 2.96 -42.51 1.68
CA GLN A 41 4.00 -41.51 1.43
C GLN A 41 5.21 -42.19 0.76
N TYR A 42 5.77 -41.54 -0.26
CA TYR A 42 6.93 -42.04 -0.98
C TYR A 42 7.88 -40.89 -1.32
N GLY A 43 9.12 -41.00 -0.86
CA GLY A 43 10.20 -40.07 -1.21
C GLY A 43 11.39 -40.83 -1.78
N THR A 44 11.99 -40.32 -2.85
CA THR A 44 13.27 -40.85 -3.38
C THR A 44 14.11 -39.74 -3.98
N ASP A 45 15.42 -39.86 -3.82
CA ASP A 45 16.37 -39.10 -4.63
C ASP A 45 16.53 -39.81 -5.99
N VAL A 46 16.94 -39.07 -7.01
CA VAL A 46 17.16 -39.58 -8.37
C VAL A 46 18.50 -39.05 -8.88
N ASN A 47 19.30 -39.94 -9.47
CA ASN A 47 20.59 -39.55 -10.03
C ASN A 47 20.40 -38.81 -11.38
N PRO A 48 20.79 -37.53 -11.50
CA PRO A 48 20.64 -36.79 -12.76
C PRO A 48 21.78 -37.07 -13.77
N HIS A 49 22.79 -37.86 -13.38
CA HIS A 49 24.02 -38.13 -14.14
C HIS A 49 24.80 -36.86 -14.53
N GLU A 50 24.65 -35.78 -13.76
CA GLU A 50 25.37 -34.53 -13.93
C GLU A 50 25.56 -33.83 -12.57
N PRO A 51 26.62 -33.03 -12.39
CA PRO A 51 26.80 -32.26 -11.17
C PRO A 51 25.72 -31.18 -11.03
N LEU A 52 25.27 -30.92 -9.80
CA LEU A 52 24.33 -29.82 -9.54
C LEU A 52 25.06 -28.46 -9.51
N ASP A 53 24.39 -27.45 -10.04
CA ASP A 53 24.78 -26.05 -9.86
C ASP A 53 24.76 -25.66 -8.38
N SER A 54 25.68 -24.77 -7.98
CA SER A 54 25.83 -24.34 -6.58
C SER A 54 24.52 -23.82 -5.97
N HIS A 55 23.72 -23.10 -6.76
CA HIS A 55 22.43 -22.56 -6.29
C HIS A 55 21.41 -23.65 -5.94
N ILE A 56 21.35 -24.75 -6.72
CA ILE A 56 20.42 -25.86 -6.45
C ILE A 56 20.85 -26.66 -5.21
N LYS A 57 22.17 -26.80 -5.00
CA LYS A 57 22.72 -27.41 -3.77
C LYS A 57 22.34 -26.60 -2.52
N GLU A 58 22.41 -25.27 -2.61
CA GLU A 58 22.00 -24.38 -1.52
C GLU A 58 20.50 -24.42 -1.27
N LEU A 59 19.69 -24.51 -2.33
CA LEU A 59 18.23 -24.54 -2.23
C LEU A 59 17.71 -25.85 -1.62
N THR A 60 18.17 -27.00 -2.14
CA THR A 60 17.62 -28.33 -1.81
C THR A 60 18.39 -29.05 -0.70
N GLY A 61 19.59 -28.59 -0.37
CA GLY A 61 20.52 -29.29 0.53
C GLY A 61 21.08 -30.61 -0.02
N LEU A 62 20.84 -30.93 -1.30
CA LEU A 62 21.37 -32.13 -1.96
C LEU A 62 22.84 -31.96 -2.35
N THR A 63 23.60 -33.05 -2.29
CA THR A 63 25.03 -33.08 -2.68
C THR A 63 25.25 -34.02 -3.85
N ASP A 64 26.24 -33.73 -4.70
CA ASP A 64 26.60 -34.61 -5.83
C ASP A 64 26.94 -36.03 -5.34
N GLN A 65 27.55 -36.16 -4.15
CA GLN A 65 27.88 -37.45 -3.55
C GLN A 65 26.63 -38.27 -3.19
N ARG A 66 25.59 -37.61 -2.66
CA ARG A 66 24.31 -38.24 -2.33
C ARG A 66 23.56 -38.66 -3.59
N LEU A 67 23.53 -37.82 -4.62
CA LEU A 67 22.84 -38.13 -5.87
C LEU A 67 23.57 -39.17 -6.73
N ALA A 68 24.90 -39.25 -6.64
CA ALA A 68 25.68 -40.26 -7.37
C ALA A 68 25.35 -41.71 -6.97
N VAL A 69 24.88 -41.92 -5.73
CA VAL A 69 24.46 -43.24 -5.22
C VAL A 69 22.93 -43.45 -5.27
N ALA A 70 22.17 -42.44 -5.68
CA ALA A 70 20.73 -42.52 -5.84
C ALA A 70 20.36 -43.40 -7.04
N PRO A 71 19.16 -44.00 -7.06
CA PRO A 71 18.69 -44.78 -8.21
C PRO A 71 18.53 -43.91 -9.46
N GLU A 72 18.62 -44.54 -10.62
CA GLU A 72 18.21 -43.92 -11.89
C GLU A 72 16.69 -43.81 -11.95
N PHE A 73 16.16 -42.84 -12.70
CA PHE A 73 14.71 -42.66 -12.83
C PHE A 73 14.02 -43.94 -13.33
N SER A 74 14.62 -44.64 -14.29
CA SER A 74 14.14 -45.92 -14.84
C SER A 74 13.88 -46.98 -13.76
N GLN A 75 14.68 -46.99 -12.68
CA GLN A 75 14.56 -47.95 -11.58
C GLN A 75 13.39 -47.65 -10.65
N VAL A 76 12.94 -46.39 -10.57
CA VAL A 76 11.83 -45.94 -9.71
C VAL A 76 10.55 -45.63 -10.48
N ALA A 77 10.62 -45.49 -11.81
CA ALA A 77 9.51 -45.09 -12.68
C ALA A 77 8.26 -45.96 -12.52
N GLY A 78 8.41 -47.28 -12.50
CA GLY A 78 7.28 -48.21 -12.35
C GLY A 78 6.54 -48.02 -11.02
N ARG A 79 7.28 -47.83 -9.91
CA ARG A 79 6.67 -47.57 -8.59
C ARG A 79 5.96 -46.23 -8.55
N ILE A 80 6.58 -45.19 -9.11
CA ILE A 80 5.98 -43.86 -9.19
C ILE A 80 4.69 -43.92 -10.02
N PHE A 81 4.70 -44.58 -11.18
CA PHE A 81 3.52 -44.73 -12.02
C PHE A 81 2.38 -45.46 -11.29
N GLU A 82 2.67 -46.57 -10.61
CA GLU A 82 1.66 -47.30 -9.84
C GLU A 82 1.01 -46.45 -8.75
N LEU A 83 1.78 -45.57 -8.10
CA LEU A 83 1.23 -44.64 -7.11
C LEU A 83 0.32 -43.60 -7.75
N VAL A 84 0.64 -43.08 -8.92
CA VAL A 84 -0.06 -41.93 -9.51
C VAL A 84 -1.23 -42.34 -10.42
N LYS A 85 -1.13 -43.43 -11.18
CA LYS A 85 -2.00 -43.75 -12.34
C LYS A 85 -3.52 -43.74 -12.10
N ASP A 86 -3.97 -44.07 -10.89
CA ASP A 86 -5.39 -44.18 -10.52
C ASP A 86 -5.87 -43.03 -9.60
N GLY A 87 -5.09 -41.95 -9.47
CA GLY A 87 -5.42 -40.79 -8.65
C GLY A 87 -5.52 -39.48 -9.44
N VAL A 88 -6.05 -38.44 -8.79
CA VAL A 88 -5.97 -37.05 -9.26
C VAL A 88 -4.60 -36.50 -8.87
N PHE A 89 -3.82 -36.07 -9.84
CA PHE A 89 -2.50 -35.47 -9.62
C PHE A 89 -2.65 -34.08 -9.03
N VAL A 90 -2.04 -33.82 -7.89
CA VAL A 90 -2.08 -32.53 -7.20
C VAL A 90 -0.67 -32.01 -7.02
N ALA A 91 -0.43 -30.73 -7.29
CA ALA A 91 0.84 -30.09 -6.94
C ALA A 91 0.65 -28.60 -6.64
N HIS A 92 1.70 -27.97 -6.10
CA HIS A 92 1.73 -26.55 -5.82
C HIS A 92 2.40 -25.79 -6.97
N ASN A 93 1.63 -25.48 -8.02
CA ASN A 93 2.04 -25.10 -9.38
C ASN A 93 2.16 -26.31 -10.34
N VAL A 94 1.03 -26.96 -10.57
CA VAL A 94 0.95 -28.29 -11.21
C VAL A 94 1.47 -28.35 -12.65
N GLN A 95 1.57 -27.20 -13.32
CA GLN A 95 2.11 -27.14 -14.68
C GLN A 95 3.57 -27.61 -14.76
N PHE A 96 4.40 -27.34 -13.74
CA PHE A 96 5.79 -27.77 -13.77
C PHE A 96 5.91 -29.27 -13.46
N ASP A 97 5.47 -29.68 -12.26
CA ASP A 97 5.66 -31.04 -11.76
C ASP A 97 4.98 -32.09 -12.63
N ALA A 98 3.74 -31.84 -13.06
CA ALA A 98 2.99 -32.81 -13.85
C ALA A 98 3.59 -33.00 -15.25
N ASN A 99 4.09 -31.93 -15.87
CA ASN A 99 4.70 -32.02 -17.21
C ASN A 99 6.06 -32.72 -17.14
N LEU A 100 6.90 -32.35 -16.17
CA LEU A 100 8.21 -32.96 -15.99
C LEU A 100 8.08 -34.45 -15.67
N LEU A 101 7.18 -34.82 -14.75
CA LEU A 101 6.99 -36.23 -14.42
C LEU A 101 6.40 -37.03 -15.59
N ALA A 102 5.42 -36.47 -16.30
CA ALA A 102 4.80 -37.14 -17.45
C ALA A 102 5.81 -37.41 -18.56
N GLU A 103 6.73 -36.48 -18.82
CA GLU A 103 7.79 -36.65 -19.82
C GLU A 103 8.76 -37.79 -19.44
N TYR A 104 9.24 -37.79 -18.20
CA TYR A 104 10.15 -38.84 -17.72
C TYR A 104 9.49 -40.22 -17.68
N LEU A 105 8.23 -40.29 -17.24
CA LEU A 105 7.45 -41.53 -17.28
C LEU A 105 7.23 -42.01 -18.72
N PHE A 106 6.98 -41.11 -19.67
CA PHE A 106 6.76 -41.45 -21.07
C PHE A 106 7.99 -42.11 -21.70
N PHE A 107 9.21 -41.61 -21.40
CA PHE A 107 10.45 -42.23 -21.88
C PHE A 107 10.66 -43.66 -21.34
N GLU A 108 10.13 -43.96 -20.16
CA GLU A 108 10.16 -45.29 -19.54
C GLU A 108 8.96 -46.18 -19.95
N GLY A 109 8.12 -45.71 -20.88
CA GLY A 109 6.99 -46.46 -21.42
C GLY A 109 5.66 -46.32 -20.64
N TYR A 110 5.58 -45.38 -19.70
CA TYR A 110 4.38 -45.11 -18.92
C TYR A 110 3.68 -43.82 -19.37
N GLU A 111 2.36 -43.87 -19.60
CA GLU A 111 1.60 -42.69 -20.06
C GLU A 111 0.71 -42.14 -18.94
N LEU A 112 1.00 -40.92 -18.46
CA LEU A 112 0.25 -40.28 -17.40
C LEU A 112 -0.96 -39.49 -17.96
N ARG A 113 -2.17 -40.02 -17.75
CA ARG A 113 -3.45 -39.41 -18.20
C ARG A 113 -4.36 -38.95 -17.06
N THR A 114 -3.79 -38.82 -15.86
CA THR A 114 -4.52 -38.45 -14.66
C THR A 114 -4.98 -36.98 -14.72
N PRO A 115 -6.17 -36.66 -14.21
CA PRO A 115 -6.59 -35.27 -14.00
C PRO A 115 -5.59 -34.53 -13.10
N ARG A 116 -5.48 -33.21 -13.26
CA ARG A 116 -4.52 -32.35 -12.57
C ARG A 116 -5.23 -31.26 -11.78
N VAL A 117 -4.78 -31.03 -10.56
CA VAL A 117 -5.28 -29.99 -9.65
C VAL A 117 -4.13 -29.09 -9.23
N ASP A 118 -4.36 -27.78 -9.36
CA ASP A 118 -3.42 -26.74 -8.95
C ASP A 118 -3.84 -26.16 -7.59
N THR A 119 -3.02 -26.37 -6.56
CA THR A 119 -3.33 -25.83 -5.22
C THR A 119 -3.11 -24.33 -5.10
N VAL A 120 -2.28 -23.70 -5.97
CA VAL A 120 -2.04 -22.26 -5.94
C VAL A 120 -3.30 -21.52 -6.38
N GLU A 121 -3.92 -21.95 -7.48
CA GLU A 121 -5.12 -21.29 -7.99
C GLU A 121 -6.33 -21.54 -7.10
N LEU A 122 -6.46 -22.76 -6.56
CA LEU A 122 -7.50 -23.05 -5.57
C LEU A 122 -7.33 -22.19 -4.30
N ALA A 123 -6.09 -22.06 -3.80
CA ALA A 123 -5.80 -21.20 -2.65
C ALA A 123 -6.10 -19.72 -2.96
N GLN A 124 -5.81 -19.25 -4.17
CA GLN A 124 -6.17 -17.90 -4.61
C GLN A 124 -7.68 -17.65 -4.52
N VAL A 125 -8.51 -18.61 -4.91
CA VAL A 125 -9.97 -18.49 -4.79
C VAL A 125 -10.40 -18.51 -3.32
N LEU A 126 -9.87 -19.45 -2.55
CA LEU A 126 -10.36 -19.74 -1.20
C LEU A 126 -9.81 -18.81 -0.11
N TYR A 127 -8.70 -18.13 -0.33
CA TYR A 127 -8.08 -17.22 0.64
C TYR A 127 -7.82 -15.83 0.05
N PRO A 128 -8.87 -15.13 -0.43
CA PRO A 128 -8.72 -13.88 -1.18
C PRO A 128 -8.01 -12.75 -0.42
N GLN A 129 -7.95 -12.84 0.91
CA GLN A 129 -7.28 -11.86 1.78
C GLN A 129 -5.75 -11.98 1.77
N PHE A 130 -5.18 -13.10 1.31
CA PHE A 130 -3.74 -13.31 1.32
C PHE A 130 -3.01 -12.52 0.20
N GLU A 131 -1.88 -11.92 0.55
CA GLU A 131 -1.04 -11.18 -0.42
C GLU A 131 -0.18 -12.11 -1.29
N LYS A 132 0.14 -13.32 -0.81
CA LYS A 132 1.05 -14.28 -1.45
C LYS A 132 0.56 -15.71 -1.26
N TYR A 133 0.86 -16.56 -2.24
CA TYR A 133 0.36 -17.94 -2.32
C TYR A 133 1.47 -18.95 -2.58
N ASN A 134 2.71 -18.65 -2.16
CA ASN A 134 3.75 -19.68 -2.14
C ASN A 134 3.53 -20.59 -0.92
N LEU A 135 3.95 -21.85 -1.04
CA LEU A 135 3.67 -22.90 -0.06
C LEU A 135 4.10 -22.49 1.36
N GLY A 136 5.32 -21.97 1.52
CA GLY A 136 5.83 -21.55 2.82
C GLY A 136 4.99 -20.46 3.51
N ILE A 137 4.52 -19.45 2.75
CA ILE A 137 3.65 -18.40 3.30
C ILE A 137 2.26 -18.97 3.62
N LEU A 138 1.68 -19.79 2.74
CA LEU A 138 0.38 -20.41 3.01
C LEU A 138 0.43 -21.29 4.26
N CYS A 139 1.51 -22.05 4.44
CA CYS A 139 1.69 -22.86 5.63
C CYS A 139 1.81 -22.00 6.89
N GLN A 140 2.54 -20.88 6.81
CA GLN A 140 2.65 -19.94 7.93
C GLN A 140 1.28 -19.32 8.31
N GLU A 141 0.53 -18.81 7.33
CA GLU A 141 -0.77 -18.15 7.54
C GLU A 141 -1.82 -19.14 8.06
N LEU A 142 -1.83 -20.38 7.55
CA LEU A 142 -2.76 -21.43 7.94
C LEU A 142 -2.27 -22.27 9.13
N ARG A 143 -1.08 -21.97 9.66
CA ARG A 143 -0.43 -22.69 10.77
C ARG A 143 -0.24 -24.20 10.48
N ILE A 144 0.06 -24.53 9.23
CA ILE A 144 0.47 -25.87 8.79
C ILE A 144 1.94 -26.05 9.13
N LYS A 145 2.32 -27.22 9.67
CA LYS A 145 3.71 -27.49 10.02
C LYS A 145 4.52 -27.77 8.75
N LEU A 146 5.71 -27.20 8.67
CA LEU A 146 6.64 -27.41 7.56
C LEU A 146 8.00 -27.75 8.15
N ASP A 147 8.18 -29.03 8.47
CA ASP A 147 9.39 -29.57 9.10
C ASP A 147 10.43 -29.86 8.00
N HIS A 148 11.53 -29.09 7.97
CA HIS A 148 12.54 -29.11 6.89
C HIS A 148 12.01 -28.67 5.52
N ALA A 149 11.78 -27.37 5.35
CA ALA A 149 11.59 -26.75 4.04
C ALA A 149 12.66 -27.24 3.05
N HIS A 150 12.26 -27.54 1.81
CA HIS A 150 13.13 -27.90 0.67
C HIS A 150 13.52 -29.37 0.50
N THR A 151 12.74 -30.31 1.06
CA THR A 151 12.74 -31.68 0.53
C THR A 151 11.42 -31.93 -0.18
N ALA A 152 11.47 -32.60 -1.33
CA ALA A 152 10.28 -32.85 -2.14
C ALA A 152 9.18 -33.58 -1.35
N LEU A 153 9.55 -34.51 -0.46
CA LEU A 153 8.55 -35.20 0.37
C LEU A 153 7.91 -34.29 1.42
N SER A 154 8.69 -33.40 2.05
CA SER A 154 8.14 -32.42 3.02
C SER A 154 7.20 -31.44 2.33
N ASP A 155 7.57 -30.95 1.15
CA ASP A 155 6.76 -29.98 0.41
C ASP A 155 5.50 -30.63 -0.18
N ALA A 156 5.58 -31.90 -0.62
CA ALA A 156 4.41 -32.71 -0.97
C ALA A 156 3.48 -32.94 0.23
N GLN A 157 4.03 -33.22 1.42
CA GLN A 157 3.25 -33.39 2.66
C GLN A 157 2.56 -32.09 3.08
N ALA A 158 3.27 -30.96 3.05
CA ALA A 158 2.68 -29.65 3.33
C ALA A 158 1.59 -29.28 2.32
N THR A 159 1.79 -29.61 1.03
CA THR A 159 0.78 -29.42 -0.03
C THR A 159 -0.43 -30.32 0.18
N ALA A 160 -0.25 -31.55 0.68
CA ALA A 160 -1.33 -32.46 1.04
C ALA A 160 -2.17 -31.91 2.19
N GLU A 161 -1.53 -31.45 3.27
CA GLU A 161 -2.21 -30.79 4.38
C GLU A 161 -2.95 -29.52 3.92
N LEU A 162 -2.31 -28.70 3.07
CA LEU A 162 -2.95 -27.52 2.48
C LEU A 162 -4.22 -27.88 1.69
N LEU A 163 -4.19 -28.94 0.87
CA LEU A 163 -5.37 -29.41 0.15
C LEU A 163 -6.49 -29.84 1.12
N LEU A 164 -6.15 -30.54 2.20
CA LEU A 164 -7.13 -30.94 3.22
C LEU A 164 -7.76 -29.73 3.91
N PHE A 165 -6.98 -28.70 4.25
CA PHE A 165 -7.47 -27.43 4.78
C PHE A 165 -8.43 -26.72 3.81
N MET A 166 -8.08 -26.67 2.53
CA MET A 166 -8.94 -26.09 1.49
C MET A 166 -10.26 -26.86 1.35
N ARG A 167 -10.20 -28.20 1.37
CA ARG A 167 -11.39 -29.06 1.36
C ARG A 167 -12.27 -28.81 2.58
N GLN A 168 -11.71 -28.76 3.78
CA GLN A 168 -12.46 -28.43 4.99
C GLN A 168 -13.15 -27.07 4.90
N LYS A 169 -12.48 -26.06 4.32
CA LYS A 169 -13.09 -24.75 4.09
C LYS A 169 -14.26 -24.82 3.11
N LEU A 170 -14.13 -25.55 2.01
CA LEU A 170 -15.22 -25.77 1.06
C LEU A 170 -16.43 -26.45 1.72
N PHE A 171 -16.21 -27.43 2.62
CA PHE A 171 -17.28 -28.10 3.38
C PHE A 171 -18.02 -27.15 4.36
N GLN A 172 -17.45 -25.99 4.68
CA GLN A 172 -18.14 -24.97 5.50
C GLN A 172 -19.03 -24.04 4.67
N LEU A 173 -18.94 -24.09 3.34
CA LEU A 173 -19.71 -23.24 2.45
C LEU A 173 -21.12 -23.81 2.19
N PRO A 174 -22.13 -22.94 1.98
CA PRO A 174 -23.46 -23.35 1.53
C PRO A 174 -23.41 -24.09 0.20
N LYS A 175 -24.30 -25.08 0.01
CA LYS A 175 -24.29 -25.92 -1.18
C LYS A 175 -24.56 -25.14 -2.47
N GLU A 176 -25.43 -24.14 -2.40
CA GLU A 176 -25.79 -23.26 -3.52
C GLU A 176 -24.62 -22.33 -3.91
N LEU A 177 -23.78 -21.95 -2.94
CA LEU A 177 -22.53 -21.24 -3.23
C LEU A 177 -21.54 -22.14 -3.98
N LEU A 178 -21.40 -23.38 -3.55
CA LEU A 178 -20.56 -24.37 -4.25
C LEU A 178 -21.04 -24.61 -5.68
N GLU A 179 -22.36 -24.68 -5.91
CA GLU A 179 -22.94 -24.76 -7.25
C GLU A 179 -22.58 -23.54 -8.11
N THR A 180 -22.67 -22.34 -7.54
CA THR A 180 -22.27 -21.10 -8.24
C THR A 180 -20.79 -21.11 -8.58
N LEU A 181 -19.93 -21.56 -7.65
CA LEU A 181 -18.49 -21.69 -7.89
C LEU A 181 -18.21 -22.72 -8.99
N LEU A 182 -18.92 -23.85 -9.01
CA LEU A 182 -18.77 -24.88 -10.05
C LEU A 182 -19.08 -24.35 -11.45
N ASN A 183 -20.14 -23.55 -11.59
CA ASN A 183 -20.48 -22.92 -12.88
C ASN A 183 -19.39 -21.98 -13.41
N LEU A 184 -18.49 -21.51 -12.54
CA LEU A 184 -17.35 -20.65 -12.89
C LEU A 184 -16.03 -21.45 -12.99
N ALA A 185 -15.97 -22.65 -12.42
CA ALA A 185 -14.74 -23.38 -12.13
C ALA A 185 -14.06 -23.98 -13.38
N ASP A 186 -14.74 -24.09 -14.51
CA ASP A 186 -14.15 -24.46 -15.80
C ASP A 186 -13.02 -23.49 -16.24
N ASN A 187 -12.96 -22.31 -15.62
CA ASN A 187 -11.92 -21.31 -15.83
C ASN A 187 -10.72 -21.46 -14.87
N LEU A 188 -10.66 -22.50 -14.04
CA LEU A 188 -9.45 -22.79 -13.27
C LEU A 188 -8.44 -23.57 -14.13
N LEU A 189 -7.18 -23.64 -13.70
CA LEU A 189 -6.15 -24.46 -14.33
C LEU A 189 -6.57 -25.93 -14.30
N TYR A 190 -6.45 -26.59 -15.44
CA TYR A 190 -6.67 -28.03 -15.57
C TYR A 190 -8.02 -28.46 -14.97
N GLU A 191 -8.05 -29.56 -14.23
CA GLU A 191 -9.25 -30.10 -13.60
C GLU A 191 -9.34 -29.70 -12.12
N THR A 192 -8.83 -28.51 -11.75
CA THR A 192 -8.90 -27.99 -10.36
C THR A 192 -10.34 -27.92 -9.84
N TYR A 193 -11.33 -27.76 -10.72
CA TYR A 193 -12.76 -27.80 -10.38
C TYR A 193 -13.18 -29.11 -9.69
N LEU A 194 -12.48 -30.23 -9.90
CA LEU A 194 -12.80 -31.53 -9.30
C LEU A 194 -12.85 -31.50 -7.78
N VAL A 195 -12.03 -30.65 -7.14
CA VAL A 195 -12.03 -30.49 -5.68
C VAL A 195 -13.34 -29.85 -5.20
N ILE A 196 -13.86 -28.86 -5.94
CA ILE A 196 -15.13 -28.21 -5.64
C ILE A 196 -16.29 -29.17 -5.93
N GLU A 197 -16.19 -29.94 -7.02
CA GLU A 197 -17.21 -30.90 -7.44
C GLU A 197 -17.38 -32.03 -6.42
N GLU A 198 -16.26 -32.59 -5.96
CA GLU A 198 -16.23 -33.59 -4.90
C GLU A 198 -16.99 -33.11 -3.65
N VAL A 199 -16.68 -31.90 -3.19
CA VAL A 199 -17.31 -31.33 -2.00
C VAL A 199 -18.79 -31.07 -2.24
N TYR A 200 -19.17 -30.49 -3.38
CA TYR A 200 -20.58 -30.23 -3.73
C TYR A 200 -21.45 -31.49 -3.73
N GLN A 201 -20.93 -32.60 -4.26
CA GLN A 201 -21.64 -33.88 -4.30
C GLN A 201 -21.89 -34.46 -2.90
N ARG A 202 -20.93 -34.26 -1.99
CA ARG A 202 -20.99 -34.77 -0.60
C ARG A 202 -21.71 -33.82 0.36
N GLN A 203 -21.77 -32.53 0.04
CA GLN A 203 -22.35 -31.52 0.90
C GLN A 203 -23.87 -31.73 1.01
N SER A 204 -24.37 -31.81 2.24
CA SER A 204 -25.81 -31.79 2.52
C SER A 204 -26.34 -30.35 2.47
N LEU A 205 -27.67 -30.18 2.41
CA LEU A 205 -28.30 -28.87 2.52
C LEU A 205 -28.10 -28.32 3.95
N LEU A 206 -26.91 -27.81 4.24
CA LEU A 206 -26.54 -27.19 5.51
C LEU A 206 -26.79 -25.68 5.43
N SER A 207 -27.57 -25.15 6.37
CA SER A 207 -27.59 -23.72 6.63
C SER A 207 -26.41 -23.34 7.53
N SER A 208 -25.43 -22.62 7.00
CA SER A 208 -24.39 -22.02 7.84
C SER A 208 -25.02 -21.00 8.80
N HIS A 209 -24.80 -21.16 10.11
CA HIS A 209 -25.39 -20.27 11.11
C HIS A 209 -24.84 -18.83 11.02
N ASP A 210 -23.67 -18.65 10.38
CA ASP A 210 -22.95 -17.39 10.31
C ASP A 210 -23.13 -16.64 8.98
N LEU A 211 -23.87 -17.22 8.02
CA LEU A 211 -24.10 -16.62 6.71
C LEU A 211 -25.59 -16.30 6.49
N MET A 212 -25.84 -15.28 5.67
CA MET A 212 -27.17 -14.92 5.18
C MET A 212 -27.19 -14.94 3.66
N GLU A 213 -28.22 -15.55 3.09
CA GLU A 213 -28.44 -15.59 1.65
C GLU A 213 -29.31 -14.41 1.22
N PHE A 214 -28.85 -13.67 0.22
CA PHE A 214 -29.56 -12.56 -0.41
C PHE A 214 -29.43 -12.71 -1.92
N HIS A 215 -30.52 -13.11 -2.58
CA HIS A 215 -30.57 -13.22 -4.04
C HIS A 215 -29.42 -14.06 -4.62
N GLY A 216 -29.08 -15.19 -4.00
CA GLY A 216 -27.98 -16.07 -4.41
C GLY A 216 -26.58 -15.61 -3.98
N LEU A 217 -26.43 -14.47 -3.30
CA LEU A 217 -25.17 -14.07 -2.67
C LEU A 217 -25.19 -14.43 -1.18
N PHE A 218 -24.06 -14.91 -0.67
CA PHE A 218 -23.91 -15.30 0.74
C PHE A 218 -23.03 -14.30 1.46
N LEU A 219 -23.60 -13.63 2.46
CA LEU A 219 -22.95 -12.55 3.22
C LEU A 219 -22.69 -12.98 4.67
N ARG A 220 -21.54 -12.58 5.22
CA ARG A 220 -21.22 -12.79 6.64
C ARG A 220 -22.22 -12.05 7.55
N LYS A 221 -22.73 -12.75 8.57
CA LYS A 221 -23.49 -12.12 9.66
C LYS A 221 -22.56 -11.26 10.52
N LYS A 222 -23.05 -10.08 10.88
CA LYS A 222 -22.35 -9.19 11.82
C LYS A 222 -22.20 -9.87 13.18
N SER A 223 -20.99 -9.84 13.71
CA SER A 223 -20.73 -10.12 15.12
C SER A 223 -21.43 -9.09 16.03
N GLN A 224 -21.94 -9.55 17.18
CA GLN A 224 -22.48 -8.64 18.20
C GLN A 224 -21.32 -7.96 18.93
N SER A 225 -21.35 -6.62 19.00
CA SER A 225 -20.34 -5.88 19.75
C SER A 225 -20.53 -6.07 21.25
N LEU A 226 -19.42 -6.33 21.95
CA LEU A 226 -19.40 -6.38 23.40
C LEU A 226 -19.55 -4.97 23.97
N LYS A 227 -20.07 -4.87 25.21
CA LYS A 227 -20.14 -3.57 25.90
C LYS A 227 -18.71 -3.04 26.13
N PRO A 228 -18.42 -1.78 25.76
CA PRO A 228 -17.12 -1.16 26.01
C PRO A 228 -16.74 -1.18 27.48
N ARG A 229 -15.49 -1.51 27.78
CA ARG A 229 -14.89 -1.37 29.11
C ARG A 229 -14.41 0.08 29.32
N LYS A 230 -14.47 0.53 30.56
CA LYS A 230 -13.99 1.88 30.93
C LYS A 230 -12.47 1.89 31.03
N LEU A 231 -11.84 2.89 30.40
CA LEU A 231 -10.40 3.12 30.53
C LEU A 231 -10.08 3.71 31.91
N SER A 232 -8.88 3.47 32.41
CA SER A 232 -8.36 4.19 33.57
C SER A 232 -8.11 5.65 33.21
N LYS A 233 -8.18 6.54 34.21
CA LYS A 233 -7.66 7.92 34.08
C LYS A 233 -6.13 7.95 34.09
N ASP A 234 -5.51 6.89 34.58
CA ASP A 234 -4.06 6.72 34.56
C ASP A 234 -3.61 6.15 33.21
N PHE A 235 -2.84 6.93 32.46
CA PHE A 235 -2.32 6.55 31.16
C PHE A 235 -1.42 5.31 31.23
N THR A 236 -0.53 5.23 32.23
CA THR A 236 0.43 4.12 32.39
C THR A 236 -0.29 2.80 32.65
N LYS A 237 -1.36 2.84 33.45
CA LYS A 237 -2.22 1.68 33.68
C LYS A 237 -2.88 1.17 32.40
N ASN A 238 -3.33 2.06 31.52
CA ASN A 238 -3.92 1.66 30.24
C ASN A 238 -2.87 1.05 29.29
N ILE A 239 -1.65 1.59 29.26
CA ILE A 239 -0.51 1.04 28.50
C ILE A 239 -0.17 -0.37 28.97
N SER A 240 -0.07 -0.58 30.29
CA SER A 240 0.17 -1.92 30.85
C SER A 240 -0.96 -2.92 30.52
N LEU A 241 -2.23 -2.48 30.53
CA LEU A 241 -3.37 -3.33 30.13
C LEU A 241 -3.33 -3.73 28.65
N LEU A 242 -2.68 -2.95 27.79
CA LEU A 242 -2.50 -3.22 26.36
C LEU A 242 -1.26 -4.08 26.06
N ASP A 243 -0.57 -4.57 27.09
CA ASP A 243 0.68 -5.34 27.00
C ASP A 243 1.76 -4.57 26.19
N LEU A 244 2.01 -3.33 26.62
CA LEU A 244 2.98 -2.40 26.03
C LEU A 244 3.92 -1.85 27.09
N ASP A 245 5.16 -1.59 26.67
CA ASP A 245 6.17 -0.96 27.53
C ASP A 245 5.90 0.52 27.74
N GLU A 246 6.05 0.98 28.98
CA GLU A 246 5.94 2.39 29.34
C GLU A 246 7.12 3.21 28.80
N ARG A 247 6.82 4.40 28.28
CA ARG A 247 7.81 5.35 27.76
C ARG A 247 7.60 6.73 28.38
N PRO A 248 8.57 7.28 29.15
CA PRO A 248 8.39 8.55 29.86
C PRO A 248 7.94 9.73 28.97
N GLN A 249 8.52 9.87 27.78
CA GLN A 249 8.13 10.93 26.84
C GLN A 249 6.70 10.76 26.30
N GLN A 250 6.23 9.51 26.16
CA GLN A 250 4.86 9.22 25.72
C GLN A 250 3.86 9.59 26.82
N VAL A 251 4.21 9.35 28.09
CA VAL A 251 3.42 9.76 29.26
C VAL A 251 3.30 11.28 29.32
N GLU A 252 4.43 12.01 29.22
CA GLU A 252 4.42 13.48 29.20
C GLU A 252 3.56 14.03 28.04
N PHE A 253 3.66 13.42 26.86
CA PHE A 253 2.82 13.78 25.72
C PHE A 253 1.33 13.54 26.00
N ALA A 254 0.98 12.38 26.57
CA ALA A 254 -0.40 12.04 26.90
C ALA A 254 -1.00 12.99 27.96
N GLU A 255 -0.24 13.38 28.98
CA GLU A 255 -0.65 14.35 30.00
C GLU A 255 -0.93 15.73 29.38
N LYS A 256 -0.04 16.20 28.49
CA LYS A 256 -0.25 17.46 27.75
C LYS A 256 -1.48 17.39 26.84
N VAL A 257 -1.72 16.26 26.18
CA VAL A 257 -2.96 16.04 25.40
C VAL A 257 -4.18 16.10 26.31
N GLU A 258 -4.18 15.42 27.45
CA GLU A 258 -5.30 15.43 28.39
C GLU A 258 -5.63 16.85 28.86
N GLN A 259 -4.60 17.65 29.18
CA GLN A 259 -4.78 19.04 29.57
C GLN A 259 -5.40 19.89 28.44
N LEU A 260 -4.86 19.80 27.22
CA LEU A 260 -5.39 20.50 26.06
C LEU A 260 -6.85 20.14 25.80
N LEU A 261 -7.20 18.86 25.91
CA LEU A 261 -8.56 18.39 25.76
C LEU A 261 -9.50 18.84 26.89
N LYS A 262 -9.01 19.35 28.02
CA LYS A 262 -9.88 19.93 29.06
C LYS A 262 -10.06 21.43 28.87
N GLU A 263 -9.00 22.11 28.48
CA GLU A 263 -8.93 23.58 28.54
C GLU A 263 -9.24 24.26 27.21
N GLN A 264 -9.02 23.57 26.09
CA GLN A 264 -9.01 24.19 24.76
C GLN A 264 -10.04 23.55 23.83
N LYS A 265 -10.72 24.39 23.06
CA LYS A 265 -11.60 23.95 21.96
C LYS A 265 -10.78 23.47 20.77
N THR A 266 -9.76 24.24 20.40
CA THR A 266 -8.82 23.93 19.34
C THR A 266 -7.41 24.07 19.86
N ALA A 267 -6.56 23.08 19.63
CA ALA A 267 -5.15 23.13 20.02
C ALA A 267 -4.29 22.31 19.07
N PHE A 268 -3.00 22.63 19.03
CA PHE A 268 -2.02 21.87 18.29
C PHE A 268 -0.88 21.44 19.21
N ILE A 269 -0.46 20.18 19.09
CA ILE A 269 0.65 19.62 19.84
C ILE A 269 1.71 19.00 18.92
N GLN A 270 2.97 19.34 19.18
CA GLN A 270 4.12 18.81 18.45
C GLN A 270 4.56 17.49 19.05
N ALA A 271 4.69 16.47 18.21
CA ALA A 271 5.05 15.12 18.63
C ALA A 271 6.05 14.47 17.66
N GLN A 272 7.15 13.96 18.20
CA GLN A 272 8.21 13.36 17.40
C GLN A 272 7.82 11.99 16.82
N THR A 273 8.47 11.60 15.73
CA THR A 273 8.36 10.25 15.17
C THR A 273 8.84 9.21 16.17
N GLY A 274 8.10 8.11 16.33
CA GLY A 274 8.48 7.02 17.24
C GLY A 274 8.02 7.17 18.69
N LEU A 275 7.42 8.30 19.06
CA LEU A 275 6.89 8.56 20.40
C LEU A 275 5.75 7.61 20.83
N GLY A 276 5.09 6.94 19.88
CA GLY A 276 3.84 6.20 20.15
C GLY A 276 2.63 7.14 20.21
N LYS A 277 2.58 8.07 19.24
CA LYS A 277 1.60 9.18 19.17
C LYS A 277 0.16 8.69 19.21
N THR A 278 -0.15 7.62 18.46
CA THR A 278 -1.50 7.04 18.35
C THR A 278 -2.13 6.79 19.72
N TYR A 279 -1.48 5.99 20.58
CA TYR A 279 -1.96 5.76 21.94
C TYR A 279 -1.92 7.02 22.80
N GLY A 280 -0.89 7.84 22.62
CA GLY A 280 -0.69 9.09 23.36
C GLY A 280 -1.84 10.08 23.22
N TYR A 281 -2.51 10.16 22.06
CA TYR A 281 -3.71 10.98 21.90
C TYR A 281 -5.02 10.19 22.06
N LEU A 282 -5.06 8.90 21.69
CA LEU A 282 -6.29 8.11 21.77
C LEU A 282 -6.70 7.79 23.21
N LEU A 283 -5.77 7.35 24.06
CA LEU A 283 -6.13 6.90 25.42
C LEU A 283 -6.64 8.05 26.28
N PRO A 284 -5.99 9.24 26.32
CA PRO A 284 -6.55 10.40 27.01
C PRO A 284 -7.92 10.79 26.45
N ALA A 285 -8.06 10.91 25.12
CA ALA A 285 -9.33 11.27 24.49
C ALA A 285 -10.46 10.29 24.82
N LEU A 286 -10.18 8.98 24.80
CA LEU A 286 -11.15 7.94 25.15
C LEU A 286 -11.48 7.94 26.65
N SER A 287 -10.51 8.27 27.53
CA SER A 287 -10.70 8.29 28.98
C SER A 287 -11.59 9.44 29.47
N MET A 288 -11.66 10.54 28.71
CA MET A 288 -12.37 11.76 29.09
C MET A 288 -13.90 11.70 28.93
N GLU A 289 -14.47 10.55 28.56
CA GLU A 289 -15.92 10.30 28.46
C GLU A 289 -16.71 11.48 27.88
N SER A 290 -16.45 11.87 26.62
CA SER A 290 -17.43 12.69 25.90
C SER A 290 -18.46 11.79 25.21
N GLU A 291 -19.75 12.12 25.33
CA GLU A 291 -20.86 11.51 24.55
C GLU A 291 -20.74 11.79 23.05
N SER A 292 -19.75 12.58 22.67
CA SER A 292 -19.74 13.39 21.47
C SER A 292 -18.93 12.74 20.32
N GLY A 293 -18.25 11.62 20.62
CA GLY A 293 -17.51 10.80 19.64
C GLY A 293 -16.16 11.41 19.25
N ILE A 294 -15.24 10.55 18.80
CA ILE A 294 -13.90 10.93 18.36
C ILE A 294 -13.78 10.58 16.87
N LEU A 295 -13.25 11.50 16.08
CA LEU A 295 -12.82 11.26 14.71
C LEU A 295 -11.31 11.48 14.63
N VAL A 296 -10.59 10.46 14.18
CA VAL A 296 -9.17 10.54 13.86
C VAL A 296 -9.00 10.60 12.35
N SER A 297 -8.28 11.59 11.89
CA SER A 297 -7.89 11.74 10.49
C SER A 297 -6.39 11.53 10.34
N VAL A 298 -5.99 10.64 9.44
CA VAL A 298 -4.58 10.31 9.16
C VAL A 298 -4.20 10.61 7.71
N PRO A 299 -2.92 10.81 7.38
CA PRO A 299 -2.53 11.26 6.04
C PRO A 299 -2.80 10.27 4.91
N THR A 300 -2.81 8.96 5.17
CA THR A 300 -2.90 7.94 4.12
C THR A 300 -3.77 6.76 4.53
N LYS A 301 -4.35 6.08 3.53
CA LYS A 301 -5.07 4.81 3.73
C LYS A 301 -4.18 3.69 4.28
N ILE A 302 -2.87 3.72 3.96
CA ILE A 302 -1.91 2.74 4.48
C ILE A 302 -1.81 2.87 6.00
N LEU A 303 -1.59 4.09 6.51
CA LEU A 303 -1.55 4.33 7.96
C LEU A 303 -2.92 4.08 8.62
N GLN A 304 -4.01 4.42 7.94
CA GLN A 304 -5.36 4.09 8.40
C GLN A 304 -5.54 2.57 8.59
N ASN A 305 -5.12 1.75 7.63
CA ASN A 305 -5.20 0.29 7.72
C ASN A 305 -4.26 -0.27 8.79
N GLN A 306 -3.05 0.30 8.93
CA GLN A 306 -2.12 -0.08 10.01
C GLN A 306 -2.73 0.15 11.39
N ILE A 307 -3.31 1.34 11.62
CA ILE A 307 -3.97 1.66 12.89
C ILE A 307 -5.14 0.71 13.18
N MET A 308 -5.88 0.30 12.15
CA MET A 308 -6.96 -0.68 12.32
C MET A 308 -6.44 -2.06 12.73
N GLN A 309 -5.35 -2.53 12.11
CA GLN A 309 -4.78 -3.87 12.34
C GLN A 309 -4.03 -3.96 13.67
N GLU A 310 -3.29 -2.90 14.06
CA GLU A 310 -2.45 -2.90 15.25
C GLU A 310 -3.22 -2.31 16.45
N GLU A 311 -3.36 -0.99 16.53
CA GLU A 311 -3.98 -0.32 17.68
C GLU A 311 -5.47 -0.63 17.81
N GLY A 312 -6.20 -0.74 16.70
CA GLY A 312 -7.61 -1.05 16.65
C GLY A 312 -7.93 -2.44 17.21
N SER A 313 -7.17 -3.47 16.80
CA SER A 313 -7.35 -4.82 17.34
C SER A 313 -7.09 -4.84 18.85
N ARG A 314 -5.99 -4.24 19.32
CA ARG A 314 -5.65 -4.23 20.76
C ARG A 314 -6.71 -3.50 21.59
N LEU A 315 -7.23 -2.36 21.11
CA LEU A 315 -8.32 -1.63 21.78
C LEU A 315 -9.62 -2.43 21.81
N LYS A 316 -9.94 -3.15 20.73
CA LYS A 316 -11.10 -4.06 20.67
C LYS A 316 -10.95 -5.22 21.64
N ASP A 317 -9.81 -5.90 21.64
CA ASP A 317 -9.59 -7.09 22.45
C ASP A 317 -9.50 -6.76 23.95
N THR A 318 -8.84 -5.66 24.30
CA THR A 318 -8.59 -5.26 25.70
C THR A 318 -9.77 -4.50 26.30
N PHE A 319 -10.30 -3.52 25.57
CA PHE A 319 -11.31 -2.59 26.07
C PHE A 319 -12.68 -2.74 25.40
N HIS A 320 -12.85 -3.64 24.44
CA HIS A 320 -14.10 -3.79 23.66
C HIS A 320 -14.50 -2.47 22.98
N ILE A 321 -13.53 -1.65 22.58
CA ILE A 321 -13.76 -0.41 21.84
C ILE A 321 -13.46 -0.68 20.37
N ASP A 322 -14.52 -0.75 19.58
CA ASP A 322 -14.41 -0.86 18.13
C ASP A 322 -14.03 0.50 17.51
N ILE A 323 -13.04 0.48 16.62
CA ILE A 323 -12.76 1.57 15.70
C ILE A 323 -13.54 1.31 14.41
N HIS A 324 -14.31 2.29 13.94
CA HIS A 324 -14.96 2.20 12.63
C HIS A 324 -14.14 2.98 11.59
N SER A 325 -13.60 2.25 10.60
CA SER A 325 -12.84 2.81 9.49
C SER A 325 -13.78 3.32 8.40
N LEU A 326 -13.68 4.60 8.05
CA LEU A 326 -14.50 5.23 7.02
C LEU A 326 -13.63 5.60 5.81
N LYS A 327 -14.12 5.30 4.61
CA LYS A 327 -13.42 5.49 3.34
C LYS A 327 -14.38 6.02 2.26
N GLY A 328 -13.83 6.48 1.14
CA GLY A 328 -14.61 6.88 -0.04
C GLY A 328 -15.39 5.71 -0.66
N PRO A 329 -16.47 5.99 -1.42
CA PRO A 329 -17.33 4.95 -2.00
C PRO A 329 -16.58 3.97 -2.92
N GLN A 330 -15.56 4.46 -3.63
CA GLN A 330 -14.72 3.64 -4.52
C GLN A 330 -13.93 2.53 -3.82
N ASN A 331 -13.91 2.48 -2.48
CA ASN A 331 -13.26 1.41 -1.72
C ASN A 331 -14.23 0.29 -1.36
N TYR A 332 -15.52 0.48 -1.56
CA TYR A 332 -16.53 -0.49 -1.18
C TYR A 332 -17.08 -1.22 -2.41
N LEU A 333 -17.38 -2.51 -2.24
CA LEU A 333 -18.13 -3.28 -3.23
C LEU A 333 -19.58 -2.78 -3.32
N LYS A 334 -20.07 -2.58 -4.55
CA LYS A 334 -21.49 -2.38 -4.84
C LYS A 334 -22.14 -3.71 -5.23
N LEU A 335 -22.93 -4.27 -4.34
CA LEU A 335 -23.57 -5.59 -4.52
C LEU A 335 -24.44 -5.66 -5.78
N ASP A 336 -25.19 -4.61 -6.12
CA ASP A 336 -25.98 -4.58 -7.37
C ASP A 336 -25.11 -4.70 -8.63
N ASN A 337 -23.93 -4.07 -8.63
CA ASN A 337 -23.01 -4.14 -9.76
C ASN A 337 -22.39 -5.53 -9.83
N PHE A 338 -21.93 -6.05 -8.69
CA PHE A 338 -21.38 -7.41 -8.62
C PHE A 338 -22.39 -8.46 -9.11
N TYR A 339 -23.63 -8.37 -8.66
CA TYR A 339 -24.71 -9.26 -9.09
C TYR A 339 -24.90 -9.25 -10.61
N LYS A 340 -24.89 -8.07 -11.25
CA LYS A 340 -24.98 -7.97 -12.73
C LYS A 340 -23.77 -8.58 -13.42
N VAL A 341 -22.57 -8.31 -12.91
CA VAL A 341 -21.32 -8.83 -13.45
C VAL A 341 -21.26 -10.35 -13.32
N LEU A 342 -21.77 -10.91 -12.23
CA LEU A 342 -21.82 -12.35 -11.99
C LEU A 342 -22.68 -13.09 -13.05
N HIS A 343 -23.79 -12.50 -13.47
CA HIS A 343 -24.71 -13.08 -14.46
C HIS A 343 -24.34 -12.77 -15.92
N ARG A 344 -23.32 -11.93 -16.14
CA ARG A 344 -22.83 -11.63 -17.48
C ARG A 344 -21.89 -12.74 -17.95
N PRO A 345 -22.09 -13.29 -19.17
CA PRO A 345 -21.16 -14.27 -19.73
C PRO A 345 -19.77 -13.64 -19.87
N GLU A 346 -18.76 -14.38 -19.44
CA GLU A 346 -17.38 -13.91 -19.38
C GLU A 346 -16.42 -15.00 -19.87
N SER A 347 -15.48 -14.64 -20.73
CA SER A 347 -14.46 -15.54 -21.26
C SER A 347 -13.07 -15.26 -20.70
N ASN A 348 -12.87 -14.12 -20.03
CA ASN A 348 -11.62 -13.79 -19.39
C ASN A 348 -11.44 -14.61 -18.10
N ARG A 349 -10.56 -15.61 -18.19
CA ARG A 349 -10.21 -16.52 -17.10
C ARG A 349 -9.80 -15.81 -15.80
N LEU A 350 -8.96 -14.79 -15.91
CA LEU A 350 -8.52 -13.99 -14.76
C LEU A 350 -9.71 -13.29 -14.09
N PHE A 351 -10.64 -12.80 -14.89
CA PHE A 351 -11.81 -12.10 -14.39
C PHE A 351 -12.80 -13.06 -13.73
N THR A 352 -13.04 -14.23 -14.33
CA THR A 352 -13.88 -15.27 -13.73
C THR A 352 -13.34 -15.73 -12.38
N ARG A 353 -12.02 -15.94 -12.26
CA ARG A 353 -11.39 -16.24 -10.97
C ARG A 353 -11.60 -15.13 -9.95
N PHE A 354 -11.54 -13.85 -10.37
CA PHE A 354 -11.83 -12.74 -9.47
C PHE A 354 -13.29 -12.75 -8.98
N LYS A 355 -14.25 -13.09 -9.84
CA LYS A 355 -15.65 -13.29 -9.40
C LYS A 355 -15.76 -14.38 -8.33
N MET A 356 -15.07 -15.50 -8.49
CA MET A 356 -15.01 -16.57 -7.49
C MET A 356 -14.37 -16.10 -6.17
N GLN A 357 -13.29 -15.31 -6.24
CA GLN A 357 -12.65 -14.71 -5.07
C GLN A 357 -13.60 -13.78 -4.31
N VAL A 358 -14.35 -12.92 -5.02
CA VAL A 358 -15.32 -12.01 -4.41
C VAL A 358 -16.46 -12.81 -3.76
N LEU A 359 -16.94 -13.89 -4.39
CA LEU A 359 -17.95 -14.78 -3.80
C LEU A 359 -17.48 -15.39 -2.47
N ILE A 360 -16.25 -15.89 -2.41
CA ILE A 360 -15.67 -16.40 -1.15
C ILE A 360 -15.50 -15.27 -0.14
N TRP A 361 -14.94 -14.13 -0.54
CA TRP A 361 -14.69 -12.99 0.34
C TRP A 361 -15.99 -12.44 0.97
N LEU A 362 -17.11 -12.45 0.25
CA LEU A 362 -18.42 -12.07 0.79
C LEU A 362 -18.87 -12.91 1.99
N THR A 363 -18.42 -14.16 2.07
CA THR A 363 -18.69 -15.04 3.22
C THR A 363 -17.84 -14.70 4.45
N GLU A 364 -16.86 -13.81 4.32
CA GLU A 364 -15.88 -13.46 5.35
C GLU A 364 -15.96 -12.00 5.78
N THR A 365 -16.20 -11.09 4.84
CA THR A 365 -16.21 -9.65 5.10
C THR A 365 -17.47 -9.18 5.82
N GLU A 366 -17.30 -8.37 6.86
CA GLU A 366 -18.40 -7.63 7.49
C GLU A 366 -18.53 -6.19 6.93
N THR A 367 -17.49 -5.69 6.27
CA THR A 367 -17.32 -4.28 5.90
C THR A 367 -17.54 -4.02 4.41
N GLY A 368 -17.25 -5.00 3.55
CA GLY A 368 -17.24 -4.85 2.10
C GLY A 368 -16.14 -3.92 1.58
N ASP A 369 -15.09 -3.69 2.35
CA ASP A 369 -13.91 -2.90 1.96
C ASP A 369 -12.99 -3.73 1.05
N LEU A 370 -12.88 -3.33 -0.21
CA LEU A 370 -12.09 -4.05 -1.22
C LEU A 370 -10.59 -4.13 -0.85
N ASP A 371 -10.08 -3.24 0.00
CA ASP A 371 -8.70 -3.31 0.50
C ASP A 371 -8.44 -4.58 1.34
N GLU A 372 -9.48 -5.29 1.79
CA GLU A 372 -9.35 -6.59 2.46
C GLU A 372 -8.89 -7.70 1.50
N ILE A 373 -9.00 -7.51 0.19
CA ILE A 373 -8.53 -8.47 -0.83
C ILE A 373 -7.03 -8.26 -1.07
N GLY A 374 -6.20 -9.21 -0.65
CA GLY A 374 -4.74 -9.05 -0.57
C GLY A 374 -4.04 -8.82 -1.93
N GLN A 375 -4.58 -9.36 -3.02
CA GLN A 375 -4.05 -9.16 -4.38
C GLN A 375 -4.94 -8.30 -5.28
N LEU A 376 -5.74 -7.38 -4.70
CA LEU A 376 -6.65 -6.50 -5.45
C LEU A 376 -5.97 -5.79 -6.64
N TYR A 377 -4.68 -5.43 -6.47
CA TYR A 377 -3.88 -4.77 -7.50
C TYR A 377 -3.78 -5.55 -8.82
N ARG A 378 -3.89 -6.89 -8.80
CA ARG A 378 -3.87 -7.74 -10.01
C ARG A 378 -5.12 -7.55 -10.87
N TYR A 379 -6.18 -6.99 -10.29
CA TYR A 379 -7.49 -6.86 -10.90
C TYR A 379 -7.88 -5.40 -11.18
N GLN A 380 -6.93 -4.45 -11.11
CA GLN A 380 -7.18 -3.01 -11.25
C GLN A 380 -8.03 -2.64 -12.47
N HIS A 381 -7.83 -3.31 -13.61
CA HIS A 381 -8.61 -3.08 -14.82
C HIS A 381 -10.09 -3.47 -14.69
N PHE A 382 -10.43 -4.40 -13.80
CA PHE A 382 -11.80 -4.86 -13.57
C PHE A 382 -12.50 -4.11 -12.43
N ILE A 383 -11.75 -3.56 -11.47
CA ILE A 383 -12.28 -2.86 -10.28
C ILE A 383 -13.39 -1.83 -10.60
N PRO A 384 -13.32 -1.00 -11.66
CA PRO A 384 -14.39 -0.06 -12.00
C PRO A 384 -15.78 -0.69 -12.18
N GLU A 385 -15.87 -1.99 -12.50
CA GLU A 385 -17.15 -2.70 -12.63
C GLU A 385 -17.79 -3.06 -11.27
N PHE A 386 -17.05 -3.00 -10.16
CA PHE A 386 -17.47 -3.51 -8.85
C PHE A 386 -17.71 -2.41 -7.82
N VAL A 387 -16.98 -1.31 -7.95
CA VAL A 387 -16.92 -0.25 -6.95
C VAL A 387 -18.23 0.51 -6.79
N HIS A 388 -18.43 1.02 -5.57
CA HIS A 388 -19.55 1.89 -5.26
C HIS A 388 -19.30 3.31 -5.78
N ASP A 389 -20.36 3.92 -6.34
CA ASP A 389 -20.36 5.25 -6.95
C ASP A 389 -20.91 6.36 -6.02
N GLY A 390 -21.18 6.00 -4.76
CA GLY A 390 -21.79 6.87 -3.75
C GLY A 390 -23.31 7.05 -3.91
N LYS A 391 -23.94 6.33 -4.86
CA LYS A 391 -25.38 6.44 -5.14
C LYS A 391 -26.06 5.09 -5.01
N LEU A 392 -27.10 5.01 -4.18
CA LEU A 392 -27.89 3.80 -4.01
C LEU A 392 -29.33 4.02 -4.51
N SER A 393 -29.77 3.17 -5.44
CA SER A 393 -31.13 3.23 -5.98
C SER A 393 -32.14 2.71 -4.96
N LYS A 394 -33.33 3.33 -4.89
CA LYS A 394 -34.46 2.80 -4.12
C LYS A 394 -34.94 1.43 -4.63
N LYS A 395 -34.59 1.05 -5.86
CA LYS A 395 -34.88 -0.26 -6.47
C LYS A 395 -33.73 -1.26 -6.32
N SER A 396 -32.69 -0.94 -5.56
CA SER A 396 -31.57 -1.85 -5.29
C SER A 396 -32.08 -3.13 -4.62
N LEU A 397 -31.59 -4.28 -5.09
CA LEU A 397 -31.90 -5.58 -4.49
C LEU A 397 -31.22 -5.75 -3.12
N PHE A 398 -30.16 -4.98 -2.88
CA PHE A 398 -29.28 -5.14 -1.71
C PHE A 398 -29.32 -3.92 -0.78
N ILE A 399 -30.40 -3.14 -0.80
CA ILE A 399 -30.47 -1.84 -0.08
C ILE A 399 -30.24 -1.91 1.44
N SER A 400 -30.54 -3.05 2.07
CA SER A 400 -30.29 -3.29 3.51
C SER A 400 -28.86 -3.73 3.79
N GLU A 401 -28.23 -4.41 2.82
CA GLU A 401 -26.90 -5.00 2.95
C GLU A 401 -25.80 -4.21 2.26
N ASP A 402 -26.13 -3.10 1.60
CA ASP A 402 -25.15 -2.24 0.93
C ASP A 402 -24.06 -1.79 1.92
N PHE A 403 -22.84 -2.22 1.63
CA PHE A 403 -21.68 -2.07 2.52
C PHE A 403 -21.32 -0.60 2.75
N TRP A 404 -21.34 0.21 1.69
CA TRP A 404 -21.02 1.62 1.78
C TRP A 404 -22.05 2.35 2.65
N LYS A 405 -23.35 2.17 2.39
CA LYS A 405 -24.42 2.76 3.20
C LYS A 405 -24.36 2.32 4.65
N ARG A 406 -24.20 1.02 4.92
CA ARG A 406 -24.02 0.48 6.28
C ARG A 406 -22.83 1.12 6.99
N SER A 407 -21.73 1.36 6.27
CA SER A 407 -20.55 2.04 6.81
C SER A 407 -20.84 3.50 7.16
N GLN A 408 -21.57 4.24 6.31
CA GLN A 408 -21.99 5.62 6.62
C GLN A 408 -22.95 5.67 7.82
N ASP A 409 -23.92 4.76 7.90
CA ASP A 409 -24.87 4.72 9.01
C ASP A 409 -24.21 4.32 10.33
N ARG A 410 -23.27 3.36 10.31
CA ARG A 410 -22.44 3.02 11.47
C ARG A 410 -21.58 4.21 11.90
N ALA A 411 -21.09 5.02 10.96
CA ALA A 411 -20.23 6.14 11.30
C ALA A 411 -20.93 7.16 12.21
N LYS A 412 -22.23 7.41 11.99
CA LYS A 412 -23.04 8.35 12.79
C LYS A 412 -23.10 7.98 14.28
N SER A 413 -23.12 6.69 14.59
CA SER A 413 -23.22 6.18 15.98
C SER A 413 -21.90 5.71 16.57
N SER A 414 -20.81 5.66 15.78
CA SER A 414 -19.53 5.18 16.26
C SER A 414 -18.88 6.16 17.25
N ARG A 415 -18.42 5.62 18.39
CA ARG A 415 -17.64 6.35 19.38
C ARG A 415 -16.27 6.76 18.86
N LEU A 416 -15.63 5.90 18.05
CA LEU A 416 -14.32 6.16 17.48
C LEU A 416 -14.35 5.90 15.97
N LEU A 417 -14.15 6.97 15.21
CA LEU A 417 -14.05 6.97 13.76
C LEU A 417 -12.59 7.16 13.35
N LEU A 418 -12.19 6.42 12.32
CA LEU A 418 -10.90 6.60 11.68
C LEU A 418 -11.12 6.84 10.19
N THR A 419 -10.53 7.91 9.66
CA THR A 419 -10.56 8.26 8.24
C THR A 419 -9.20 8.78 7.80
N ASN A 420 -9.00 8.98 6.50
CA ASN A 420 -7.86 9.74 5.99
C ASN A 420 -8.21 11.20 5.73
N HIS A 421 -7.20 12.06 5.60
CA HIS A 421 -7.35 13.50 5.35
C HIS A 421 -8.14 13.79 4.09
N ALA A 422 -7.83 13.11 2.98
CA ALA A 422 -8.49 13.34 1.71
C ALA A 422 -10.01 13.11 1.82
N TYR A 423 -10.42 12.02 2.45
CA TYR A 423 -11.84 11.74 2.65
C TYR A 423 -12.49 12.64 3.71
N LEU A 424 -11.75 13.05 4.75
CA LEU A 424 -12.25 14.03 5.72
C LEU A 424 -12.62 15.35 5.03
N VAL A 425 -11.71 15.94 4.23
CA VAL A 425 -11.98 17.24 3.60
C VAL A 425 -13.09 17.15 2.56
N THR A 426 -13.18 16.06 1.80
CA THR A 426 -14.33 15.81 0.91
C THR A 426 -15.64 15.75 1.68
N ARG A 427 -15.66 15.07 2.84
CA ARG A 427 -16.86 15.04 3.70
C ARG A 427 -17.20 16.39 4.27
N LEU A 428 -16.21 17.20 4.66
CA LEU A 428 -16.47 18.54 5.18
C LEU A 428 -17.00 19.50 4.10
N GLU A 429 -16.62 19.33 2.83
CA GLU A 429 -17.20 20.13 1.73
C GLU A 429 -18.66 19.74 1.44
N ASP A 430 -18.99 18.44 1.52
CA ASP A 430 -20.33 17.92 1.20
C ASP A 430 -21.32 17.96 2.38
N ASP A 431 -20.86 17.65 3.60
CA ASP A 431 -21.64 17.45 4.83
C ASP A 431 -20.81 17.83 6.08
N PRO A 432 -20.66 19.15 6.38
CA PRO A 432 -19.92 19.61 7.56
C PRO A 432 -20.46 19.05 8.88
N GLU A 433 -21.77 18.76 8.95
CA GLU A 433 -22.41 18.25 10.17
C GLU A 433 -21.89 16.86 10.56
N PHE A 434 -21.21 16.15 9.66
CA PHE A 434 -20.56 14.88 9.92
C PHE A 434 -19.61 14.90 11.14
N VAL A 435 -18.98 16.05 11.42
CA VAL A 435 -18.09 16.23 12.58
C VAL A 435 -18.75 16.95 13.75
N ASN A 436 -20.05 17.26 13.68
CA ASN A 436 -20.74 17.97 14.75
C ASN A 436 -20.61 17.22 16.08
N ASN A 437 -20.31 18.00 17.12
CA ASN A 437 -20.05 17.53 18.48
C ASN A 437 -18.84 16.58 18.59
N ARG A 438 -18.13 16.21 17.53
CA ARG A 438 -16.97 15.30 17.63
C ARG A 438 -15.70 16.03 18.05
N LEU A 439 -14.83 15.30 18.75
CA LEU A 439 -13.41 15.66 18.81
C LEU A 439 -12.75 15.19 17.52
N VAL A 440 -12.23 16.12 16.73
CA VAL A 440 -11.47 15.85 15.50
C VAL A 440 -9.98 15.90 15.82
N ILE A 441 -9.34 14.73 15.81
CA ILE A 441 -7.89 14.58 15.93
C ILE A 441 -7.31 14.48 14.53
N ILE A 442 -6.36 15.35 14.21
CA ILE A 442 -5.68 15.37 12.91
C ILE A 442 -4.24 14.97 13.13
N ASP A 443 -3.89 13.72 12.82
CA ASP A 443 -2.51 13.25 12.89
C ASP A 443 -1.72 13.67 11.65
N GLU A 444 -0.45 14.00 11.82
CA GLU A 444 0.38 14.63 10.77
C GLU A 444 -0.32 15.83 10.11
N ALA A 445 -0.88 16.74 10.91
CA ALA A 445 -1.72 17.86 10.46
C ALA A 445 -1.12 18.73 9.33
N GLN A 446 0.20 18.78 9.17
CA GLN A 446 0.85 19.45 8.04
C GLN A 446 0.47 18.87 6.67
N LYS A 447 0.07 17.59 6.61
CA LYS A 447 -0.41 16.92 5.41
C LYS A 447 -1.83 17.33 5.01
N MET A 448 -2.57 17.96 5.92
CA MET A 448 -3.89 18.49 5.61
C MET A 448 -3.84 19.58 4.53
N LEU A 449 -2.77 20.38 4.46
CA LEU A 449 -2.58 21.40 3.41
C LEU A 449 -2.61 20.79 2.00
N ILE A 450 -2.02 19.60 1.84
CA ILE A 450 -2.02 18.88 0.55
C ILE A 450 -3.41 18.30 0.27
N ALA A 451 -4.10 17.77 1.28
CA ALA A 451 -5.45 17.26 1.11
C ALA A 451 -6.44 18.37 0.69
N LEU A 452 -6.35 19.54 1.30
CA LEU A 452 -7.14 20.73 0.94
C LEU A 452 -6.82 21.23 -0.48
N GLU A 453 -5.55 21.25 -0.87
CA GLU A 453 -5.20 21.62 -2.25
C GLU A 453 -5.76 20.60 -3.25
N ASN A 454 -5.64 19.31 -2.98
CA ASN A 454 -6.18 18.28 -3.87
C ASN A 454 -7.71 18.35 -3.99
N LEU A 455 -8.41 18.72 -2.92
CA LEU A 455 -9.86 18.98 -2.96
C LEU A 455 -10.20 20.15 -3.88
N ALA A 456 -9.36 21.19 -3.90
CA ALA A 456 -9.54 22.34 -4.78
C ALA A 456 -9.20 22.06 -6.25
N GLN A 457 -8.61 20.89 -6.56
CA GLN A 457 -8.15 20.52 -7.90
C GLN A 457 -9.16 19.64 -8.64
N GLU A 458 -9.29 19.89 -9.94
CA GLU A 458 -10.07 19.07 -10.86
C GLU A 458 -9.28 18.84 -12.16
N SER A 459 -9.54 17.74 -12.86
CA SER A 459 -8.89 17.45 -14.14
C SER A 459 -9.78 16.66 -15.08
N TYR A 460 -9.72 16.99 -16.37
CA TYR A 460 -10.45 16.30 -17.43
C TYR A 460 -9.53 15.94 -18.60
N LEU A 461 -9.76 14.77 -19.20
CA LEU A 461 -9.13 14.36 -20.44
C LEU A 461 -9.71 15.18 -21.60
N LEU A 462 -8.88 15.91 -22.31
CA LEU A 462 -9.32 16.73 -23.44
C LEU A 462 -9.90 15.86 -24.57
N ASP A 463 -9.31 14.68 -24.84
CA ASP A 463 -9.83 13.74 -25.84
C ASP A 463 -11.24 13.21 -25.49
N ASN A 464 -11.53 12.99 -24.20
CA ASN A 464 -12.87 12.60 -23.77
C ASN A 464 -13.88 13.73 -24.00
N LEU A 465 -13.49 14.98 -23.75
CA LEU A 465 -14.33 16.14 -24.02
C LEU A 465 -14.59 16.30 -25.52
N VAL A 466 -13.57 16.12 -26.36
CA VAL A 466 -13.73 16.13 -27.82
C VAL A 466 -14.72 15.05 -28.27
N THR A 467 -14.56 13.83 -27.77
CA THR A 467 -15.45 12.70 -28.08
C THR A 467 -16.90 12.97 -27.62
N GLN A 468 -17.07 13.54 -26.42
CA GLN A 468 -18.38 13.89 -25.88
C GLN A 468 -19.07 14.97 -26.73
N VAL A 469 -18.31 15.98 -27.17
CA VAL A 469 -18.77 17.05 -28.07
C VAL A 469 -19.21 16.50 -29.41
N GLU A 470 -18.40 15.63 -30.04
CA GLU A 470 -18.72 15.00 -31.32
C GLU A 470 -20.01 14.19 -31.25
N LYS A 471 -20.19 13.40 -30.18
CA LYS A 471 -21.42 12.65 -29.94
C LYS A 471 -22.64 13.57 -29.75
N SER A 472 -22.46 14.71 -29.08
CA SER A 472 -23.56 15.66 -28.84
C SER A 472 -23.97 16.39 -30.12
N LEU A 473 -23.02 16.68 -31.01
CA LEU A 473 -23.26 17.31 -32.32
C LEU A 473 -24.11 16.45 -33.25
N GLU A 474 -24.09 15.13 -33.11
CA GLU A 474 -24.94 14.21 -33.88
C GLU A 474 -26.43 14.35 -33.53
N THR A 475 -26.74 14.63 -32.25
CA THR A 475 -28.11 14.66 -31.73
C THR A 475 -28.69 16.08 -31.62
N GLU A 476 -27.84 17.10 -31.46
CA GLU A 476 -28.27 18.47 -31.22
C GLU A 476 -28.82 19.14 -32.49
N LYS A 477 -29.95 19.85 -32.35
CA LYS A 477 -30.68 20.49 -33.45
C LYS A 477 -30.64 22.01 -33.37
N ASP A 478 -30.44 22.59 -32.20
CA ASP A 478 -30.32 24.03 -32.04
C ASP A 478 -29.02 24.56 -32.66
N LEU A 479 -29.14 25.52 -33.58
CA LEU A 479 -27.99 26.04 -34.34
C LEU A 479 -26.98 26.79 -33.47
N ILE A 480 -27.42 27.45 -32.39
CA ILE A 480 -26.53 28.18 -31.49
C ILE A 480 -25.75 27.18 -30.65
N GLN A 481 -26.44 26.20 -30.05
CA GLN A 481 -25.79 25.14 -29.25
C GLN A 481 -24.80 24.32 -30.10
N ARG A 482 -25.15 24.00 -31.35
CA ARG A 482 -24.23 23.33 -32.28
C ARG A 482 -22.96 24.13 -32.55
N ARG A 483 -23.09 25.44 -32.82
CA ARG A 483 -21.91 26.31 -33.04
C ARG A 483 -21.03 26.38 -31.80
N LEU A 484 -21.63 26.50 -30.61
CA LEU A 484 -20.89 26.48 -29.35
C LEU A 484 -20.13 25.16 -29.16
N LEU A 485 -20.77 24.02 -29.42
CA LEU A 485 -20.14 22.70 -29.39
C LEU A 485 -18.98 22.59 -30.39
N GLU A 486 -19.16 23.05 -31.64
CA GLU A 486 -18.10 23.07 -32.65
C GLU A 486 -16.89 23.91 -32.19
N SER A 487 -17.16 25.09 -31.62
CA SER A 487 -16.13 25.98 -31.07
C SER A 487 -15.41 25.35 -29.87
N ILE A 488 -16.12 24.72 -28.94
CA ILE A 488 -15.53 23.98 -27.81
C ILE A 488 -14.62 22.87 -28.32
N GLY A 489 -15.10 22.05 -29.26
CA GLY A 489 -14.31 20.96 -29.85
C GLY A 489 -13.06 21.48 -30.57
N PHE A 490 -13.15 22.62 -31.25
CA PHE A 490 -11.99 23.29 -31.86
C PHE A 490 -10.95 23.70 -30.80
N GLU A 491 -11.37 24.39 -29.74
CA GLU A 491 -10.47 24.86 -28.69
C GLU A 491 -9.79 23.69 -27.96
N CYS A 492 -10.54 22.63 -27.64
CA CYS A 492 -9.95 21.42 -27.02
C CYS A 492 -8.86 20.80 -27.90
N ARG A 493 -9.12 20.63 -29.21
CA ARG A 493 -8.12 20.10 -30.17
C ARG A 493 -6.93 21.05 -30.33
N TYR A 494 -7.16 22.36 -30.29
CA TYR A 494 -6.09 23.35 -30.33
C TYR A 494 -5.17 23.22 -29.11
N LEU A 495 -5.73 23.11 -27.90
CA LEU A 495 -4.97 22.91 -26.67
C LEU A 495 -4.11 21.64 -26.71
N ILE A 496 -4.67 20.52 -27.18
CA ILE A 496 -3.93 19.26 -27.37
C ILE A 496 -2.72 19.48 -28.29
N ASN A 497 -2.93 20.11 -29.45
CA ASN A 497 -1.85 20.38 -30.41
C ASN A 497 -0.79 21.34 -29.85
N GLN A 498 -1.20 22.38 -29.12
CA GLN A 498 -0.27 23.33 -28.51
C GLN A 498 0.59 22.65 -27.44
N PHE A 499 0.01 21.76 -26.64
CA PHE A 499 0.74 21.00 -25.63
C PHE A 499 1.88 20.18 -26.26
N TYR A 500 1.58 19.45 -27.35
CA TYR A 500 2.59 18.71 -28.09
C TYR A 500 3.67 19.57 -28.75
N SER A 501 3.33 20.80 -29.13
CA SER A 501 4.30 21.74 -29.69
C SER A 501 5.24 22.37 -28.65
N GLY A 502 5.03 22.08 -27.35
CA GLY A 502 5.83 22.60 -26.23
C GLY A 502 5.39 23.98 -25.73
N LEU A 503 4.10 24.35 -25.91
CA LEU A 503 3.49 25.59 -25.39
C LEU A 503 4.33 26.85 -25.68
N LYS A 504 4.78 27.01 -26.93
CA LYS A 504 5.76 28.05 -27.29
C LYS A 504 5.24 29.50 -27.24
N ASN A 505 3.93 29.72 -27.13
CA ASN A 505 3.30 31.05 -27.08
C ASN A 505 2.14 31.08 -26.06
N ASP A 506 1.91 32.22 -25.40
CA ASP A 506 0.81 32.42 -24.41
C ASP A 506 -0.62 32.36 -25.00
N LYS A 507 -0.77 32.12 -26.31
CA LYS A 507 -2.07 32.05 -27.02
C LYS A 507 -3.01 30.95 -26.53
N TRP A 508 -2.49 29.93 -25.85
CA TRP A 508 -3.35 28.89 -25.27
C TRP A 508 -4.21 29.42 -24.09
N LEU A 509 -3.81 30.54 -23.47
CA LEU A 509 -4.63 31.25 -22.48
C LEU A 509 -5.89 31.84 -23.13
N ASP A 510 -5.78 32.38 -24.36
CA ASP A 510 -6.94 32.88 -25.10
C ASP A 510 -7.97 31.76 -25.35
N SER A 511 -7.49 30.54 -25.63
CA SER A 511 -8.34 29.35 -25.78
C SER A 511 -9.07 28.97 -24.49
N LEU A 512 -8.45 29.15 -23.31
CA LEU A 512 -9.12 28.90 -22.04
C LEU A 512 -10.25 29.91 -21.80
N GLU A 513 -10.01 31.17 -22.11
CA GLU A 513 -11.00 32.24 -21.99
C GLU A 513 -12.17 32.01 -22.97
N ASN A 514 -11.88 31.54 -24.18
CA ASN A 514 -12.90 31.13 -25.14
C ASN A 514 -13.70 29.93 -24.65
N LEU A 515 -13.06 28.86 -24.17
CA LEU A 515 -13.75 27.69 -23.60
C LEU A 515 -14.68 28.09 -22.48
N ARG A 516 -14.21 28.97 -21.60
CA ARG A 516 -14.99 29.51 -20.51
C ARG A 516 -16.22 30.28 -20.99
N GLN A 517 -16.06 31.15 -21.98
CA GLN A 517 -17.20 31.85 -22.57
C GLN A 517 -18.19 30.85 -23.18
N HIS A 518 -17.71 29.91 -24.00
CA HIS A 518 -18.57 28.94 -24.68
C HIS A 518 -19.34 28.05 -23.69
N PHE A 519 -18.68 27.53 -22.64
CA PHE A 519 -19.36 26.72 -21.63
C PHE A 519 -20.34 27.51 -20.75
N SER A 520 -20.16 28.83 -20.63
CA SER A 520 -21.12 29.70 -19.93
C SER A 520 -22.41 29.94 -20.73
N GLU A 521 -22.33 29.88 -22.06
CA GLU A 521 -23.47 30.06 -22.99
C GLU A 521 -24.13 28.72 -23.38
N LEU A 522 -23.44 27.60 -23.15
CA LEU A 522 -23.93 26.26 -23.47
C LEU A 522 -25.03 25.85 -22.48
N ASN A 523 -26.24 25.59 -22.99
CA ASN A 523 -27.43 25.25 -22.20
C ASN A 523 -27.78 23.77 -22.33
N LEU A 524 -26.77 22.91 -22.18
CA LEU A 524 -26.91 21.45 -22.26
C LEU A 524 -26.67 20.82 -20.88
N PRO A 525 -27.65 20.09 -20.30
CA PRO A 525 -27.54 19.52 -18.96
C PRO A 525 -26.32 18.63 -18.73
N GLU A 526 -25.90 17.89 -19.76
CA GLU A 526 -24.74 16.98 -19.72
C GLU A 526 -23.38 17.70 -19.62
N TYR A 527 -23.31 19.02 -19.79
CA TYR A 527 -22.08 19.82 -19.66
C TYR A 527 -22.04 20.71 -18.41
N ARG A 528 -22.99 20.57 -17.49
CA ARG A 528 -23.04 21.40 -16.26
C ARG A 528 -21.75 21.34 -15.44
N ASP A 529 -21.12 20.18 -15.37
CA ASP A 529 -19.85 20.01 -14.66
C ASP A 529 -18.72 20.79 -15.37
N MET A 530 -18.73 20.85 -16.70
CA MET A 530 -17.78 21.67 -17.47
C MET A 530 -18.00 23.16 -17.24
N THR A 531 -19.26 23.61 -17.21
CA THR A 531 -19.59 25.00 -16.89
C THR A 531 -19.08 25.40 -15.50
N ARG A 532 -19.10 24.49 -14.51
CA ARG A 532 -18.53 24.73 -13.17
C ARG A 532 -17.00 24.70 -13.16
N PHE A 533 -16.41 23.84 -13.99
CA PHE A 533 -14.97 23.70 -14.12
C PHE A 533 -14.32 24.93 -14.79
N PHE A 534 -14.90 25.49 -15.84
CA PHE A 534 -14.35 26.65 -16.57
C PHE A 534 -14.83 27.99 -15.99
N THR A 535 -14.38 28.33 -14.78
CA THR A 535 -14.78 29.52 -14.02
C THR A 535 -13.60 30.48 -13.73
N SER A 536 -13.86 31.76 -13.41
CA SER A 536 -12.78 32.80 -13.24
C SER A 536 -11.95 32.59 -12.01
N ASP A 537 -12.52 31.93 -11.01
CA ASP A 537 -11.93 31.67 -9.72
C ASP A 537 -10.97 30.48 -9.77
N ARG A 538 -10.57 30.01 -10.96
CA ARG A 538 -9.63 28.89 -11.11
C ARG A 538 -8.37 29.28 -11.88
N GLU A 539 -7.27 28.61 -11.58
CA GLU A 539 -6.04 28.61 -12.37
C GLU A 539 -5.96 27.29 -13.16
N PHE A 540 -5.55 27.35 -14.43
CA PHE A 540 -5.48 26.19 -15.32
C PHE A 540 -4.06 25.88 -15.76
N TRP A 541 -3.78 24.59 -16.00
CA TRP A 541 -2.57 24.13 -16.67
C TRP A 541 -2.85 22.82 -17.44
N LEU A 542 -1.97 22.50 -18.39
CA LEU A 542 -2.03 21.24 -19.13
C LEU A 542 -1.00 20.24 -18.59
N ALA A 543 -1.37 18.96 -18.57
CA ALA A 543 -0.51 17.87 -18.10
C ALA A 543 -0.72 16.60 -18.95
N THR A 544 0.19 15.64 -18.86
CA THR A 544 -0.04 14.28 -19.41
C THR A 544 -0.75 13.41 -18.38
N ALA A 545 -1.66 12.54 -18.83
CA ALA A 545 -2.32 11.57 -17.95
C ALA A 545 -1.32 10.56 -17.36
N GLU A 546 -0.38 10.09 -18.19
CA GLU A 546 0.77 9.28 -17.78
C GLU A 546 2.01 9.68 -18.58
N LYS A 547 3.22 9.48 -18.05
CA LYS A 547 4.48 9.86 -18.73
C LYS A 547 4.67 9.18 -20.10
N SER A 548 4.03 8.04 -20.35
CA SER A 548 4.05 7.30 -21.63
C SER A 548 2.81 7.51 -22.48
N SER A 549 1.78 8.19 -21.96
CA SER A 549 0.53 8.39 -22.67
C SER A 549 0.59 9.63 -23.56
N LYS A 550 -0.18 9.57 -24.66
CA LYS A 550 -0.53 10.70 -25.53
C LYS A 550 -1.78 11.45 -25.04
N ASP A 551 -2.30 11.09 -23.89
CA ASP A 551 -3.52 11.70 -23.39
C ASP A 551 -3.19 13.00 -22.65
N VAL A 552 -3.83 14.09 -23.07
CA VAL A 552 -3.63 15.43 -22.49
C VAL A 552 -4.78 15.74 -21.53
N LEU A 553 -4.40 16.08 -20.29
CA LEU A 553 -5.30 16.57 -19.26
C LEU A 553 -5.31 18.10 -19.26
N ILE A 554 -6.51 18.66 -19.11
CA ILE A 554 -6.68 20.02 -18.58
C ILE A 554 -6.93 19.92 -17.08
N CYS A 555 -6.06 20.56 -16.31
CA CYS A 555 -6.13 20.60 -14.85
C CYS A 555 -6.48 22.01 -14.39
N SER A 556 -7.21 22.11 -13.29
CA SER A 556 -7.49 23.37 -12.63
C SER A 556 -7.37 23.29 -11.11
N SER A 557 -7.20 24.44 -10.47
CA SER A 557 -7.29 24.59 -9.02
C SER A 557 -7.99 25.90 -8.67
N LYS A 558 -8.86 25.91 -7.64
CA LYS A 558 -9.49 27.17 -7.13
C LYS A 558 -8.41 28.19 -6.74
N LYS A 559 -8.65 29.48 -6.97
CA LYS A 559 -7.76 30.60 -6.60
C LYS A 559 -7.75 30.76 -5.08
N GLY A 560 -6.57 31.01 -4.53
CA GLY A 560 -6.35 31.01 -3.08
C GLY A 560 -6.37 29.61 -2.48
N ARG A 561 -6.03 29.52 -1.20
CA ARG A 561 -6.10 28.25 -0.45
C ARG A 561 -7.43 28.08 0.24
N LEU A 562 -7.86 26.83 0.35
CA LEU A 562 -8.88 26.43 1.30
C LEU A 562 -8.26 26.37 2.70
N LEU A 563 -8.95 26.91 3.70
CA LEU A 563 -8.58 26.78 5.11
C LEU A 563 -9.43 25.68 5.74
N LEU A 564 -8.82 24.89 6.62
CA LEU A 564 -9.57 23.85 7.32
C LEU A 564 -10.60 24.46 8.28
N ALA A 565 -10.22 25.56 8.95
CA ALA A 565 -11.11 26.26 9.88
C ALA A 565 -12.44 26.65 9.23
N ASP A 566 -12.43 27.08 7.97
CA ASP A 566 -13.62 27.50 7.23
C ASP A 566 -14.56 26.33 6.87
N LEU A 567 -14.04 25.10 6.83
CA LEU A 567 -14.81 23.89 6.51
C LEU A 567 -15.39 23.21 7.75
N LEU A 568 -14.91 23.56 8.94
CA LEU A 568 -15.35 22.94 10.19
C LEU A 568 -16.53 23.70 10.80
N PRO A 569 -17.54 22.99 11.34
CA PRO A 569 -18.58 23.62 12.15
C PRO A 569 -18.00 24.34 13.36
N GLU A 570 -18.63 25.44 13.78
CA GLU A 570 -18.14 26.26 14.88
C GLU A 570 -17.95 25.44 16.16
N ASP A 571 -18.87 24.53 16.52
CA ASP A 571 -18.82 23.74 17.76
C ASP A 571 -17.84 22.56 17.75
N CYS A 572 -17.14 22.34 16.64
CA CYS A 572 -16.16 21.28 16.51
C CYS A 572 -14.94 21.52 17.41
N ARG A 573 -14.46 20.46 18.07
CA ARG A 573 -13.23 20.49 18.86
C ARG A 573 -12.10 19.87 18.05
N VAL A 574 -10.94 20.53 17.99
CA VAL A 574 -9.84 20.11 17.11
C VAL A 574 -8.55 19.92 17.89
N LEU A 575 -7.91 18.77 17.72
CA LEU A 575 -6.55 18.52 18.16
C LEU A 575 -5.67 18.19 16.96
N GLY A 576 -4.81 19.13 16.56
CA GLY A 576 -3.81 18.88 15.54
C GLY A 576 -2.54 18.29 16.14
N VAL A 577 -2.14 17.11 15.69
CA VAL A 577 -0.87 16.48 16.06
C VAL A 577 0.04 16.55 14.84
N SER A 578 1.25 17.06 15.02
CA SER A 578 2.21 17.20 13.91
C SER A 578 3.63 17.00 14.41
N ALA A 579 4.53 16.56 13.53
CA ALA A 579 5.95 16.58 13.82
C ALA A 579 6.50 18.00 14.04
N THR A 580 5.80 19.02 13.51
CA THR A 580 6.20 20.42 13.62
C THR A 580 5.01 21.36 13.62
N LEU A 581 5.01 22.30 14.56
CA LEU A 581 3.97 23.34 14.65
C LEU A 581 4.47 24.73 14.28
N GLU A 582 5.62 25.12 14.82
CA GLU A 582 6.28 26.38 14.44
C GLU A 582 7.08 26.16 13.15
N ILE A 583 6.68 26.84 12.08
CA ILE A 583 7.37 26.79 10.79
C ILE A 583 8.49 27.83 10.81
N SER A 584 8.16 29.07 11.14
CA SER A 584 9.12 30.12 11.44
C SER A 584 8.62 30.96 12.61
N ASN A 585 9.42 31.92 13.07
CA ASN A 585 8.98 32.90 14.07
C ASN A 585 7.78 33.76 13.62
N ARG A 586 7.34 33.64 12.35
CA ARG A 586 6.26 34.43 11.72
C ARG A 586 5.15 33.58 11.12
N VAL A 587 5.33 32.26 11.09
CA VAL A 587 4.41 31.33 10.43
C VAL A 587 4.30 30.09 11.30
N SER A 588 3.08 29.77 11.71
CA SER A 588 2.78 28.48 12.33
C SER A 588 1.92 27.63 11.40
N LEU A 589 1.90 26.32 11.65
CA LEU A 589 1.01 25.41 10.95
C LEU A 589 -0.47 25.71 11.24
N ALA A 590 -0.79 26.13 12.47
CA ALA A 590 -2.15 26.51 12.85
C ALA A 590 -2.64 27.70 12.02
N ASP A 591 -1.82 28.73 11.82
CA ASP A 591 -2.14 29.88 10.95
C ASP A 591 -2.45 29.43 9.52
N LEU A 592 -1.62 28.54 8.95
CA LEU A 592 -1.83 28.04 7.59
C LEU A 592 -3.12 27.23 7.45
N LEU A 593 -3.64 26.64 8.53
CA LEU A 593 -4.90 25.90 8.55
C LEU A 593 -6.11 26.78 8.94
N GLY A 594 -5.89 28.05 9.29
CA GLY A 594 -6.92 29.02 9.68
C GLY A 594 -7.18 29.15 11.19
N PHE A 595 -6.31 28.60 12.04
CA PHE A 595 -6.46 28.62 13.51
C PHE A 595 -5.46 29.55 14.20
N THR A 596 -5.54 30.85 13.93
CA THR A 596 -4.54 31.85 14.36
C THR A 596 -4.42 32.01 15.89
N GLU A 597 -5.47 31.70 16.64
CA GLU A 597 -5.49 31.82 18.11
C GLU A 597 -5.22 30.49 18.83
N ALA A 598 -5.00 29.40 18.09
CA ALA A 598 -4.85 28.08 18.71
C ALA A 598 -3.49 27.96 19.43
N PRO A 599 -3.49 27.47 20.69
CA PRO A 599 -2.25 27.22 21.41
C PRO A 599 -1.41 26.15 20.72
N LEU A 600 -0.11 26.42 20.63
CA LEU A 600 0.91 25.50 20.13
C LEU A 600 1.72 24.98 21.31
N ILE A 601 1.66 23.67 21.55
CA ILE A 601 2.45 23.03 22.61
C ILE A 601 3.55 22.18 21.98
N THR A 602 4.78 22.33 22.49
CA THR A 602 5.90 21.48 22.10
C THR A 602 6.29 20.56 23.25
N VAL A 603 6.58 19.29 22.92
CA VAL A 603 7.18 18.33 23.83
C VAL A 603 8.69 18.30 23.58
N GLU A 604 9.50 18.30 24.63
CA GLU A 604 10.95 18.34 24.50
C GLU A 604 11.49 17.07 23.82
N SER A 605 12.45 17.27 22.92
CA SER A 605 13.13 16.19 22.21
C SER A 605 14.43 15.80 22.89
N LEU A 606 14.63 14.52 23.15
CA LEU A 606 15.94 14.00 23.56
C LEU A 606 16.87 13.89 22.35
N GLN A 607 18.15 14.20 22.55
CA GLN A 607 19.17 14.08 21.51
C GLN A 607 19.47 12.61 21.22
N GLN A 608 19.35 12.20 19.96
CA GLN A 608 19.63 10.83 19.51
C GLN A 608 21.10 10.69 19.16
N LYS A 609 21.90 10.08 20.04
CA LYS A 609 23.35 9.87 19.81
C LYS A 609 23.69 8.75 18.81
N GLN A 610 22.70 7.93 18.45
CA GLN A 610 22.87 6.74 17.60
C GLN A 610 22.90 7.06 16.09
N GLN A 611 22.74 8.34 15.70
CA GLN A 611 22.82 8.78 14.31
C GLN A 611 23.88 9.86 14.12
N GLU A 612 24.73 9.68 13.10
CA GLU A 612 25.64 10.72 12.62
C GLU A 612 25.24 11.17 11.21
N ILE A 613 25.26 12.49 10.99
CA ILE A 613 24.96 13.11 9.70
C ILE A 613 26.26 13.62 9.07
N LEU A 614 26.61 13.09 7.91
CA LEU A 614 27.72 13.53 7.08
C LEU A 614 27.22 14.55 6.05
N LEU A 615 27.74 15.77 6.10
CA LEU A 615 27.44 16.84 5.15
C LEU A 615 28.58 16.95 4.13
N VAL A 616 28.31 16.59 2.88
CA VAL A 616 29.32 16.63 1.81
C VAL A 616 29.44 18.05 1.27
N ASN A 617 30.64 18.63 1.36
CA ASN A 617 30.88 20.03 1.03
C ASN A 617 31.32 20.29 -0.42
N ASP A 618 31.72 19.28 -1.18
CA ASP A 618 32.31 19.43 -2.53
C ASP A 618 31.57 18.63 -3.61
N PHE A 619 30.32 18.24 -3.34
CA PHE A 619 29.47 17.55 -4.32
C PHE A 619 28.89 18.56 -5.33
N PRO A 620 28.79 18.19 -6.63
CA PRO A 620 28.27 19.05 -7.68
C PRO A 620 26.82 19.49 -7.44
N LEU A 621 26.41 20.62 -8.02
CA LEU A 621 25.02 21.07 -7.98
C LEU A 621 24.26 20.61 -9.23
N VAL A 622 23.00 20.22 -9.05
CA VAL A 622 22.09 19.82 -10.15
C VAL A 622 21.92 20.93 -11.20
N THR A 623 22.09 22.19 -10.81
CA THR A 623 21.98 23.34 -11.73
C THR A 623 23.21 23.54 -12.61
N GLU A 624 24.32 22.89 -12.30
CA GLU A 624 25.62 23.08 -12.97
C GLU A 624 25.98 21.91 -13.90
N HIS A 625 25.25 20.79 -13.81
CA HIS A 625 25.52 19.55 -14.53
C HIS A 625 24.31 19.08 -15.32
N SER A 626 24.54 18.27 -16.35
CA SER A 626 23.43 17.57 -16.99
C SER A 626 22.80 16.57 -15.99
N PRO A 627 21.51 16.22 -16.15
CA PRO A 627 20.89 15.20 -15.30
C PRO A 627 21.62 13.86 -15.29
N LEU A 628 22.27 13.50 -16.41
CA LEU A 628 23.05 12.27 -16.54
C LEU A 628 24.35 12.35 -15.71
N ASP A 629 25.15 13.41 -15.88
CA ASP A 629 26.41 13.56 -15.15
C ASP A 629 26.17 13.60 -13.63
N TYR A 630 25.08 14.25 -13.20
CA TYR A 630 24.70 14.28 -11.79
C TYR A 630 24.30 12.88 -11.28
N ALA A 631 23.62 12.07 -12.09
CA ALA A 631 23.29 10.70 -11.75
C ALA A 631 24.56 9.83 -11.62
N GLU A 632 25.54 9.98 -12.52
CA GLU A 632 26.83 9.29 -12.47
C GLU A 632 27.58 9.58 -11.16
N GLU A 633 27.62 10.85 -10.74
CA GLU A 633 28.26 11.27 -9.49
C GLU A 633 27.56 10.66 -8.25
N VAL A 634 26.23 10.57 -8.25
CA VAL A 634 25.47 9.90 -7.18
C VAL A 634 25.76 8.40 -7.18
N THR A 635 25.79 7.76 -8.34
CA THR A 635 26.12 6.33 -8.53
C THR A 635 27.51 6.01 -8.00
N SER A 636 28.51 6.87 -8.25
CA SER A 636 29.87 6.73 -7.72
C SER A 636 29.92 6.69 -6.19
N VAL A 637 29.15 7.55 -5.51
CA VAL A 637 29.04 7.52 -4.04
C VAL A 637 28.35 6.23 -3.57
N ILE A 638 27.28 5.79 -4.24
CA ILE A 638 26.58 4.54 -3.91
C ILE A 638 27.54 3.35 -3.99
N HIS A 639 28.36 3.24 -5.05
CA HIS A 639 29.38 2.18 -5.17
C HIS A 639 30.39 2.21 -4.02
N SER A 640 30.85 3.40 -3.62
CA SER A 640 31.79 3.52 -2.51
C SER A 640 31.21 3.06 -1.16
N LEU A 641 29.91 3.26 -0.95
CA LEU A 641 29.20 2.90 0.28
C LEU A 641 28.77 1.43 0.30
N GLN A 642 28.50 0.84 -0.85
CA GLN A 642 28.15 -0.58 -0.97
C GLN A 642 29.27 -1.49 -0.45
N ALA A 643 30.54 -1.07 -0.53
CA ALA A 643 31.68 -1.84 -0.04
C ALA A 643 31.58 -2.22 1.46
N PHE A 644 30.76 -1.50 2.24
CA PHE A 644 30.51 -1.80 3.65
C PHE A 644 29.53 -2.95 3.90
N GLN A 645 28.81 -3.42 2.86
CA GLN A 645 27.78 -4.47 2.95
C GLN A 645 26.65 -4.17 3.95
N GLU A 646 26.46 -2.90 4.31
CA GLU A 646 25.33 -2.44 5.13
C GLU A 646 24.16 -2.04 4.23
N PRO A 647 22.90 -2.21 4.67
CA PRO A 647 21.72 -1.77 3.93
C PRO A 647 21.77 -0.27 3.60
N LEU A 648 21.61 0.04 2.31
CA LEU A 648 21.70 1.39 1.75
C LEU A 648 20.33 1.88 1.29
N LEU A 649 19.84 2.94 1.92
CA LEU A 649 18.60 3.63 1.56
C LEU A 649 18.91 4.95 0.88
N VAL A 650 18.59 5.08 -0.40
CA VAL A 650 18.80 6.32 -1.17
C VAL A 650 17.46 7.04 -1.37
N LEU A 651 17.33 8.24 -0.82
CA LEU A 651 16.10 9.04 -0.85
C LEU A 651 16.20 10.18 -1.86
N PHE A 652 15.53 10.00 -3.00
CA PHE A 652 15.46 10.99 -4.08
C PHE A 652 14.29 11.95 -3.90
N THR A 653 14.47 13.18 -4.37
CA THR A 653 13.38 14.17 -4.49
C THR A 653 12.81 14.23 -5.92
N SER A 654 13.34 13.44 -6.84
CA SER A 654 12.96 13.41 -8.27
C SER A 654 12.87 11.97 -8.77
N LYS A 655 11.76 11.64 -9.43
CA LYS A 655 11.58 10.35 -10.13
C LYS A 655 12.59 10.18 -11.25
N GLU A 656 12.93 11.25 -11.97
CA GLU A 656 13.85 11.18 -13.11
C GLU A 656 15.27 10.83 -12.67
N LEU A 657 15.75 11.47 -11.60
CA LEU A 657 17.07 11.16 -11.05
C LEU A 657 17.13 9.74 -10.47
N LEU A 658 16.06 9.30 -9.79
CA LEU A 658 15.98 7.92 -9.27
C LEU A 658 16.11 6.90 -10.39
N LEU A 659 15.37 7.08 -11.49
CA LEU A 659 15.41 6.17 -12.63
C LEU A 659 16.76 6.20 -13.33
N ALA A 660 17.35 7.38 -13.54
CA ALA A 660 18.67 7.52 -14.14
C ALA A 660 19.76 6.82 -13.31
N VAL A 661 19.77 7.00 -11.98
CA VAL A 661 20.70 6.28 -11.09
C VAL A 661 20.44 4.77 -11.13
N SER A 662 19.17 4.36 -11.13
CA SER A 662 18.79 2.95 -11.25
C SER A 662 19.26 2.31 -12.57
N ASP A 663 19.24 3.05 -13.68
CA ASP A 663 19.74 2.58 -14.98
C ASP A 663 21.27 2.46 -15.01
N LEU A 664 21.98 3.30 -14.25
CA LEU A 664 23.45 3.32 -14.16
C LEU A 664 24.03 2.32 -13.14
N LEU A 665 23.21 1.77 -12.25
CA LEU A 665 23.68 0.86 -11.19
C LEU A 665 23.84 -0.57 -11.71
N ASP A 666 25.07 -1.06 -11.74
CA ASP A 666 25.39 -2.44 -12.12
C ASP A 666 25.01 -3.49 -11.05
N HIS A 667 24.78 -3.06 -9.81
CA HIS A 667 24.44 -3.96 -8.71
C HIS A 667 22.93 -4.18 -8.57
N PRO A 668 22.50 -5.41 -8.21
CA PRO A 668 21.09 -5.68 -7.98
C PRO A 668 20.51 -4.81 -6.85
N HIS A 669 19.44 -4.10 -7.14
CA HIS A 669 18.82 -3.14 -6.24
C HIS A 669 17.29 -3.18 -6.35
N LEU A 670 16.62 -2.52 -5.40
CA LEU A 670 15.19 -2.24 -5.43
C LEU A 670 14.99 -0.77 -5.76
N ALA A 671 14.28 -0.46 -6.84
CA ALA A 671 13.93 0.89 -7.24
C ALA A 671 12.41 1.08 -7.28
N GLN A 672 11.93 2.14 -6.62
CA GLN A 672 10.56 2.60 -6.79
C GLN A 672 10.29 2.87 -8.27
N TYR A 673 9.09 2.48 -8.73
CA TYR A 673 8.63 2.54 -10.14
C TYR A 673 9.22 1.49 -11.10
N LYS A 674 10.22 0.68 -10.68
CA LYS A 674 10.69 -0.48 -11.47
C LYS A 674 10.36 -1.81 -10.83
N ASN A 675 10.44 -1.91 -9.51
CA ASN A 675 10.41 -3.18 -8.80
C ASN A 675 9.15 -3.40 -7.93
N GLY A 676 8.14 -2.54 -8.02
CA GLY A 676 6.86 -2.69 -7.33
C GLY A 676 6.45 -1.47 -6.50
N GLU A 677 5.35 -1.63 -5.77
CA GLU A 677 4.79 -0.59 -4.90
C GLU A 677 5.62 -0.36 -3.63
N PRO A 678 5.58 0.84 -3.01
CA PRO A 678 6.41 1.19 -1.86
C PRO A 678 6.32 0.21 -0.68
N SER A 679 5.13 -0.28 -0.36
CA SER A 679 4.91 -1.25 0.74
C SER A 679 5.60 -2.59 0.47
N GLN A 680 5.57 -3.06 -0.78
CA GLN A 680 6.23 -4.31 -1.19
C GLN A 680 7.75 -4.15 -1.17
N LEU A 681 8.25 -3.04 -1.71
CA LEU A 681 9.68 -2.73 -1.73
C LEU A 681 10.27 -2.61 -0.32
N LYS A 682 9.54 -1.97 0.62
CA LYS A 682 9.90 -1.97 2.04
C LYS A 682 10.06 -3.39 2.57
N LYS A 683 9.01 -4.21 2.45
CA LYS A 683 9.00 -5.59 2.96
C LYS A 683 10.18 -6.41 2.39
N ARG A 684 10.48 -6.26 1.10
CA ARG A 684 11.61 -6.95 0.42
C ARG A 684 12.96 -6.47 0.94
N PHE A 685 13.12 -5.16 1.13
CA PHE A 685 14.34 -4.58 1.70
C PHE A 685 14.55 -4.97 3.16
N GLU A 686 13.50 -4.97 3.98
CA GLU A 686 13.56 -5.40 5.39
C GLU A 686 13.88 -6.89 5.55
N LYS A 687 13.47 -7.72 4.57
CA LYS A 687 13.84 -9.14 4.49
C LYS A 687 15.27 -9.39 4.00
N GLY A 688 15.99 -8.35 3.60
CA GLY A 688 17.36 -8.47 3.09
C GLY A 688 17.46 -9.01 1.67
N GLU A 689 16.38 -8.95 0.86
CA GLU A 689 16.41 -9.45 -0.53
C GLU A 689 17.45 -8.71 -1.37
N ARG A 690 17.59 -7.40 -1.15
CA ARG A 690 18.61 -6.55 -1.78
C ARG A 690 19.13 -5.54 -0.76
N GLN A 691 20.41 -5.20 -0.90
CA GLN A 691 21.09 -4.25 -0.02
C GLN A 691 20.82 -2.79 -0.36
N ILE A 692 20.38 -2.48 -1.59
CA ILE A 692 20.16 -1.10 -2.04
C ILE A 692 18.67 -0.89 -2.32
N LEU A 693 18.09 0.14 -1.70
CA LEU A 693 16.73 0.61 -1.96
C LEU A 693 16.75 2.07 -2.38
N LEU A 694 16.23 2.34 -3.59
CA LEU A 694 16.05 3.67 -4.16
C LEU A 694 14.58 4.06 -4.03
N GLY A 695 14.32 5.13 -3.26
CA GLY A 695 12.96 5.59 -2.96
C GLY A 695 12.78 7.09 -3.17
N THR A 696 11.55 7.51 -3.41
CA THR A 696 11.08 8.91 -3.43
C THR A 696 9.71 8.99 -2.76
N GLY A 697 9.15 10.20 -2.62
CA GLY A 697 7.78 10.41 -2.14
C GLY A 697 7.48 9.69 -0.83
N SER A 698 6.68 8.62 -0.89
CA SER A 698 6.28 7.80 0.27
C SER A 698 7.44 7.23 1.08
N PHE A 699 8.64 7.03 0.53
CA PHE A 699 9.81 6.59 1.32
C PHE A 699 10.38 7.68 2.23
N TRP A 700 10.10 8.95 1.96
CA TRP A 700 10.44 10.04 2.87
C TRP A 700 9.53 10.10 4.10
N GLU A 701 8.31 9.54 4.00
CA GLU A 701 7.18 9.95 4.86
C GLU A 701 6.27 8.80 5.36
N GLY A 702 6.29 7.61 4.76
CA GLY A 702 5.34 6.53 5.04
C GLY A 702 5.96 5.15 5.35
N VAL A 703 7.28 5.05 5.48
CA VAL A 703 8.00 3.79 5.65
C VAL A 703 9.08 3.90 6.73
N ASP A 704 9.09 2.99 7.70
CA ASP A 704 10.12 2.87 8.75
C ASP A 704 10.98 1.63 8.54
N PHE A 705 12.29 1.71 8.81
CA PHE A 705 13.24 0.61 8.60
C PHE A 705 13.78 0.14 9.95
N SER A 706 13.05 -0.79 10.57
CA SER A 706 13.28 -1.19 11.98
C SER A 706 13.93 -2.55 12.17
N THR A 707 14.09 -3.33 11.09
CA THR A 707 14.64 -4.69 11.14
C THR A 707 16.16 -4.73 11.09
N HIS A 708 16.78 -3.77 10.41
CA HIS A 708 18.22 -3.75 10.21
C HIS A 708 18.95 -3.11 11.41
N PRO A 709 20.06 -3.69 11.89
CA PRO A 709 20.83 -3.14 13.02
C PRO A 709 21.57 -1.85 12.64
N CYS A 710 21.92 -1.70 11.36
CA CYS A 710 22.51 -0.49 10.81
C CYS A 710 21.92 -0.19 9.42
N VAL A 711 21.66 1.09 9.14
CA VAL A 711 21.24 1.56 7.80
C VAL A 711 22.02 2.80 7.43
N ILE A 712 22.65 2.78 6.24
CA ILE A 712 23.26 3.95 5.62
C ILE A 712 22.19 4.62 4.76
N GLN A 713 21.88 5.87 5.06
CA GLN A 713 20.94 6.68 4.29
C GLN A 713 21.71 7.68 3.41
N VAL A 714 21.33 7.80 2.14
CA VAL A 714 21.91 8.77 1.21
C VAL A 714 20.82 9.70 0.72
N ILE A 715 21.05 11.01 0.83
CA ILE A 715 20.13 12.05 0.39
C ILE A 715 20.86 12.90 -0.67
N PRO A 716 20.61 12.65 -1.97
CA PRO A 716 21.30 13.37 -3.04
C PRO A 716 21.00 14.88 -3.03
N ARG A 717 19.74 15.25 -2.73
CA ARG A 717 19.26 16.63 -2.82
C ARG A 717 18.39 17.01 -1.63
N LEU A 718 18.48 18.26 -1.20
CA LEU A 718 17.57 18.82 -0.20
C LEU A 718 16.10 18.79 -0.66
N PRO A 719 15.15 18.42 0.21
CA PRO A 719 13.74 18.20 -0.11
C PRO A 719 12.91 19.48 -0.18
N PHE A 720 13.38 20.48 -0.93
CA PHE A 720 12.60 21.68 -1.23
C PHE A 720 11.39 21.34 -2.11
N GLN A 721 10.24 21.94 -1.80
CA GLN A 721 9.04 21.84 -2.61
C GLN A 721 9.25 22.47 -3.99
N ASN A 722 8.56 21.95 -5.01
CA ASN A 722 8.63 22.52 -6.35
C ASN A 722 7.86 23.86 -6.37
N PRO A 723 8.51 24.98 -6.74
CA PRO A 723 7.85 26.29 -6.80
C PRO A 723 6.69 26.37 -7.79
N GLN A 724 6.60 25.43 -8.74
CA GLN A 724 5.55 25.37 -9.75
C GLN A 724 4.33 24.56 -9.30
N GLU A 725 4.41 23.83 -8.18
CA GLU A 725 3.24 23.13 -7.64
C GLU A 725 2.17 24.12 -7.19
N PRO A 726 0.87 23.85 -7.47
CA PRO A 726 -0.22 24.77 -7.17
C PRO A 726 -0.24 25.28 -5.72
N LEU A 727 -0.18 24.38 -4.73
CA LEU A 727 -0.14 24.77 -3.31
C LEU A 727 1.03 25.71 -3.00
N THR A 728 2.22 25.37 -3.51
CA THR A 728 3.44 26.16 -3.27
C THR A 728 3.33 27.55 -3.89
N ARG A 729 2.73 27.67 -5.08
CA ARG A 729 2.49 28.97 -5.73
C ARG A 729 1.53 29.83 -4.91
N LYS A 730 0.41 29.27 -4.46
CA LYS A 730 -0.60 29.96 -3.64
C LYS A 730 -0.01 30.45 -2.32
N LEU A 731 0.65 29.56 -1.58
CA LEU A 731 1.34 29.91 -0.33
C LEU A 731 2.39 31.01 -0.54
N ASN A 732 3.21 30.90 -1.59
CA ASN A 732 4.21 31.91 -1.89
C ASN A 732 3.59 33.28 -2.23
N HIS A 733 2.42 33.29 -2.87
CA HIS A 733 1.71 34.52 -3.19
C HIS A 733 1.12 35.17 -1.93
N GLU A 734 0.38 34.41 -1.13
CA GLU A 734 -0.25 34.87 0.12
C GLU A 734 0.80 35.39 1.11
N LEU A 735 1.86 34.62 1.36
CA LEU A 735 2.94 35.04 2.27
C LEU A 735 3.61 36.34 1.80
N ARG A 736 3.75 36.57 0.49
CA ARG A 736 4.28 37.85 -0.03
C ARG A 736 3.31 39.00 0.21
N GLN A 737 2.00 38.77 0.06
CA GLN A 737 0.98 39.78 0.33
C GLN A 737 0.97 40.18 1.82
N GLU A 738 1.24 39.22 2.70
CA GLU A 738 1.41 39.46 4.14
C GLU A 738 2.78 40.09 4.51
N GLY A 739 3.63 40.40 3.54
CA GLY A 739 4.97 40.96 3.77
C GLY A 739 5.99 39.96 4.34
N LYS A 740 5.70 38.67 4.29
CA LYS A 740 6.59 37.57 4.71
C LYS A 740 7.48 37.11 3.54
N ASN A 741 8.57 36.40 3.85
CA ASN A 741 9.46 35.84 2.85
C ASN A 741 9.17 34.34 2.65
N PRO A 742 8.55 33.91 1.54
CA PRO A 742 8.12 32.51 1.41
C PRO A 742 9.26 31.48 1.50
N PHE A 743 10.47 31.86 1.07
CA PHE A 743 11.61 30.97 1.15
C PHE A 743 12.03 30.72 2.61
N TYR A 744 12.22 31.78 3.39
CA TYR A 744 12.70 31.68 4.78
C TYR A 744 11.59 31.35 5.79
N ASP A 745 10.37 31.82 5.53
CA ASP A 745 9.23 31.66 6.45
C ASP A 745 8.44 30.37 6.21
N TYR A 746 8.66 29.66 5.09
CA TYR A 746 7.94 28.43 4.79
C TYR A 746 8.81 27.34 4.12
N GLN A 747 9.37 27.59 2.92
CA GLN A 747 10.04 26.53 2.15
C GLN A 747 11.24 25.91 2.87
N LEU A 748 12.09 26.73 3.47
CA LEU A 748 13.28 26.30 4.19
C LEU A 748 12.92 25.51 5.47
N PRO A 749 12.05 26.01 6.36
CA PRO A 749 11.55 25.20 7.48
C PRO A 749 10.92 23.88 7.05
N MET A 750 10.06 23.88 6.02
CA MET A 750 9.45 22.65 5.50
C MET A 750 10.51 21.65 5.02
N ALA A 751 11.54 22.12 4.32
CA ALA A 751 12.65 21.26 3.89
C ALA A 751 13.42 20.67 5.09
N ILE A 752 13.67 21.47 6.14
CA ILE A 752 14.30 21.01 7.39
C ILE A 752 13.46 19.90 8.05
N ILE A 753 12.14 20.07 8.10
CA ILE A 753 11.22 19.11 8.72
C ILE A 753 11.21 17.79 7.95
N ARG A 754 11.04 17.85 6.62
CA ARG A 754 11.08 16.65 5.77
C ARG A 754 12.41 15.91 5.91
N LEU A 755 13.51 16.66 6.04
CA LEU A 755 14.82 16.09 6.30
C LEU A 755 14.88 15.39 7.67
N LYS A 756 14.42 16.03 8.75
CA LYS A 756 14.36 15.43 10.09
C LYS A 756 13.52 14.15 10.11
N GLN A 757 12.36 14.18 9.44
CA GLN A 757 11.46 13.02 9.31
C GLN A 757 12.12 11.87 8.56
N ALA A 758 12.77 12.14 7.42
CA ALA A 758 13.50 11.13 6.67
C ALA A 758 14.62 10.47 7.48
N LEU A 759 15.38 11.28 8.23
CA LEU A 759 16.45 10.82 9.10
C LEU A 759 15.94 9.99 10.28
N GLY A 760 14.75 10.30 10.82
CA GLY A 760 14.15 9.61 11.98
C GLY A 760 13.60 8.21 11.67
N ARG A 761 13.65 7.77 10.41
CA ARG A 761 13.08 6.48 9.96
C ARG A 761 14.03 5.30 10.07
N THR A 762 15.33 5.56 10.23
CA THR A 762 16.36 4.51 10.30
C THR A 762 16.69 4.09 11.74
N ILE A 763 16.19 4.81 12.75
CA ILE A 763 16.41 4.50 14.16
C ILE A 763 15.08 4.46 14.90
N ARG A 764 14.73 3.30 15.45
CA ARG A 764 13.54 3.08 16.27
C ARG A 764 13.84 2.37 17.59
N LYS A 765 14.90 1.56 17.65
CA LYS A 765 15.37 0.86 18.85
C LYS A 765 16.71 1.41 19.29
N GLU A 766 17.00 1.36 20.59
CA GLU A 766 18.27 1.85 21.16
C GLU A 766 19.51 1.09 20.66
N GLU A 767 19.34 -0.08 20.05
CA GLU A 767 20.44 -0.91 19.55
C GLU A 767 20.79 -0.63 18.09
N GLN A 768 19.97 0.17 17.40
CA GLN A 768 20.19 0.52 15.99
C GLN A 768 21.18 1.67 15.87
N ALA A 769 21.95 1.64 14.78
CA ALA A 769 22.83 2.72 14.38
C ALA A 769 22.46 3.21 12.96
N SER A 770 22.71 4.47 12.65
CA SER A 770 22.50 4.96 11.29
C SER A 770 23.49 6.06 10.93
N ILE A 771 23.93 6.05 9.67
CA ILE A 771 24.71 7.14 9.06
C ILE A 771 23.84 7.77 7.99
N ALA A 772 23.72 9.09 7.97
CA ALA A 772 23.05 9.81 6.90
C ALA A 772 24.03 10.68 6.13
N VAL A 773 24.18 10.42 4.83
CA VAL A 773 25.06 11.15 3.92
C VAL A 773 24.24 12.11 3.08
N ILE A 774 24.38 13.42 3.31
CA ILE A 774 23.71 14.46 2.53
C ILE A 774 24.69 14.99 1.49
N LEU A 775 24.39 14.73 0.21
CA LEU A 775 25.24 15.11 -0.92
C LEU A 775 25.02 16.55 -1.38
N ASP A 776 24.10 17.30 -0.77
CA ASP A 776 23.79 18.66 -1.23
C ASP A 776 24.72 19.71 -0.60
N SER A 777 25.74 20.13 -1.36
CA SER A 777 26.76 21.09 -0.89
C SER A 777 26.20 22.46 -0.50
N ARG A 778 24.95 22.79 -0.87
CA ARG A 778 24.26 24.02 -0.45
C ARG A 778 24.03 24.07 1.06
N VAL A 779 23.94 22.92 1.73
CA VAL A 779 23.83 22.87 3.20
C VAL A 779 25.06 23.49 3.85
N VAL A 780 26.23 23.43 3.21
CA VAL A 780 27.49 24.00 3.71
C VAL A 780 27.64 25.45 3.25
N HIS A 781 27.52 25.69 1.93
CA HIS A 781 27.93 26.96 1.30
C HIS A 781 26.87 28.06 1.27
N LYS A 782 25.57 27.75 1.29
CA LYS A 782 24.52 28.78 1.21
C LYS A 782 24.22 29.35 2.60
N ARG A 783 23.83 30.63 2.65
CA ARG A 783 23.48 31.33 3.90
C ARG A 783 22.40 30.61 4.71
N TYR A 784 21.39 30.07 4.04
CA TYR A 784 20.32 29.29 4.68
C TYR A 784 20.81 27.94 5.22
N GLY A 785 21.92 27.42 4.70
CA GLY A 785 22.52 26.16 5.15
C GLY A 785 22.85 26.17 6.64
N LYS A 786 23.25 27.33 7.18
CA LYS A 786 23.47 27.52 8.63
C LYS A 786 22.24 27.14 9.46
N GLN A 787 21.04 27.52 9.01
CA GLN A 787 19.79 27.20 9.73
C GLN A 787 19.50 25.69 9.68
N ILE A 788 19.74 25.04 8.54
CA ILE A 788 19.62 23.58 8.40
C ILE A 788 20.58 22.88 9.39
N ARG A 789 21.87 23.26 9.38
CA ARG A 789 22.89 22.66 10.27
C ARG A 789 22.53 22.85 11.74
N GLN A 790 22.11 24.04 12.14
CA GLN A 790 21.67 24.31 13.51
C GLN A 790 20.45 23.48 13.92
N ALA A 791 19.46 23.34 13.03
CA ALA A 791 18.25 22.58 13.32
C ALA A 791 18.53 21.07 13.47
N LEU A 792 19.44 20.53 12.65
CA LEU A 792 19.88 19.13 12.73
C LEU A 792 20.77 18.88 13.96
N ALA A 793 21.65 19.82 14.32
CA ALA A 793 22.62 19.67 15.41
C ALA A 793 21.96 19.62 16.80
N LYS A 794 20.73 20.13 16.92
CA LYS A 794 19.93 20.01 18.16
C LYS A 794 19.59 18.56 18.49
N GLU A 795 19.43 17.71 17.47
CA GLU A 795 18.94 16.35 17.63
C GLU A 795 20.03 15.30 17.41
N ARG A 796 21.05 15.60 16.59
CA ARG A 796 22.02 14.61 16.08
C ARG A 796 23.43 15.18 15.93
N THR A 797 24.41 14.30 15.88
CA THR A 797 25.80 14.66 15.58
C THR A 797 25.96 14.97 14.10
N ILE A 798 26.70 16.04 13.77
CA ILE A 798 26.97 16.46 12.40
C ILE A 798 28.47 16.54 12.17
N ARG A 799 28.93 15.99 11.03
CA ARG A 799 30.30 16.08 10.56
C ARG A 799 30.32 16.57 9.12
N GLU A 800 31.07 17.64 8.86
CA GLU A 800 31.31 18.13 7.50
C GLU A 800 32.48 17.34 6.87
N VAL A 801 32.30 16.84 5.65
CA VAL A 801 33.28 16.00 4.94
C VAL A 801 33.37 16.40 3.47
N ASN A 802 34.48 16.10 2.81
CA ASN A 802 34.55 16.08 1.35
C ASN A 802 34.27 14.66 0.80
N ARG A 803 34.08 14.53 -0.52
CA ARG A 803 33.79 13.24 -1.18
C ARG A 803 34.79 12.14 -0.83
N LYS A 804 36.08 12.47 -0.78
CA LYS A 804 37.15 11.49 -0.46
C LYS A 804 37.13 11.03 1.00
N GLN A 805 36.51 11.80 1.89
CA GLN A 805 36.43 11.51 3.33
C GLN A 805 35.19 10.72 3.73
N ILE A 806 34.20 10.54 2.83
CA ILE A 806 32.95 9.82 3.13
C ILE A 806 33.25 8.42 3.66
N THR A 807 34.04 7.62 2.92
CA THR A 807 34.40 6.25 3.28
C THR A 807 35.12 6.19 4.63
N SER A 808 36.08 7.08 4.89
CA SER A 808 36.78 7.12 6.18
C SER A 808 35.84 7.47 7.34
N ALA A 809 34.92 8.41 7.14
CA ALA A 809 33.97 8.80 8.19
C ALA A 809 32.97 7.69 8.52
N VAL A 810 32.54 6.92 7.51
CA VAL A 810 31.70 5.73 7.71
C VAL A 810 32.43 4.65 8.51
N ILE A 811 33.71 4.41 8.20
CA ILE A 811 34.55 3.46 8.96
C ILE A 811 34.65 3.89 10.43
N ASP A 812 34.97 5.16 10.69
CA ASP A 812 35.09 5.70 12.04
C ASP A 812 33.82 5.45 12.87
N PHE A 813 32.65 5.71 12.29
CA PHE A 813 31.36 5.52 12.96
C PHE A 813 31.05 4.04 13.24
N LEU A 814 31.22 3.16 12.26
CA LEU A 814 30.94 1.73 12.40
C LEU A 814 31.86 1.06 13.44
N GLN A 815 33.13 1.49 13.54
CA GLN A 815 34.06 1.00 14.55
C GLN A 815 33.70 1.47 15.96
N ASN A 816 33.33 2.75 16.13
CA ASN A 816 32.93 3.29 17.43
C ASN A 816 31.68 2.60 17.98
N ASN A 817 30.68 2.32 17.15
CA ASN A 817 29.47 1.60 17.56
C ASN A 817 29.74 0.15 17.98
N LYS A 818 30.64 -0.57 17.29
CA LYS A 818 31.04 -1.93 17.70
C LYS A 818 31.71 -1.94 19.07
N ASN A 819 32.56 -0.94 19.35
CA ASN A 819 33.23 -0.81 20.64
C ASN A 819 32.28 -0.44 21.79
N GLU A 820 31.23 0.36 21.54
CA GLU A 820 30.21 0.67 22.55
C GLU A 820 29.31 -0.52 22.87
N LYS A 821 28.90 -1.32 21.86
CA LYS A 821 28.14 -2.57 22.08
C LYS A 821 28.92 -3.56 22.95
N SER A 822 30.21 -3.78 22.65
CA SER A 822 31.05 -4.68 23.46
C SER A 822 31.25 -4.22 24.92
N LYS A 823 31.15 -2.91 25.19
CA LYS A 823 31.18 -2.37 26.56
C LYS A 823 29.84 -2.52 27.30
N LYS A 824 28.71 -2.47 26.59
CA LYS A 824 27.38 -2.70 27.17
C LYS A 824 27.13 -4.17 27.47
N GLU A 825 27.59 -5.10 26.62
CA GLU A 825 27.48 -6.55 26.86
C GLU A 825 28.36 -7.07 28.00
N LYS A 826 29.40 -6.31 28.39
CA LYS A 826 30.30 -6.63 29.53
C LYS A 826 29.84 -6.03 30.86
N ARG A 827 28.77 -5.25 30.89
CA ARG A 827 28.15 -4.67 32.08
C ARG A 827 26.83 -5.37 32.35
#